data_AF-A0A1Q4XMV0-F1
#
_entry.id   AF-A0A1Q4XMV0-F1
#
_cell.length_a   1.000
_cell.length_b   1.000
_cell.length_c   1.000
_cell.angle_alpha   90.00
_cell.angle_beta   90.00
_cell.angle_gamma   90.00
#
_symmetry.space_group_name_H-M   'P 1'
#
loop_
_entity.id
_entity.type
_entity.pdbx_description
1 polymer ?
#
loop_
_entity_poly.entity_id
_entity_poly.type
_entity_poly.pdbx_seq_one_letter_code
_entity_poly.pdbx_strand_id
1 'polypeptide(L)'
;MPPRSPEPNEQPESATERHVPPPAQDSPEREHQQRIGEALLSDDGRIQNTPQAKTIAIEALARRMRSLTPELVVAAFGLNVGTDMVERLGDHRYVLAPFNEQYPSMGADVLHIDELDPESEPRHAPDKVVRMDRPEADALVRQIAVSEVMGAWAYGSNNNARALAIQEVTQEEFDRPQVLGWDMDPETRDDVNIELLYSRDAFRDFVRTQYEMTQEVLAERGISELIGYRALTWAEGAPRPEWADQEVGSSFQALHRPLESWSADRQVAADWLETRGGPGVILAERMPAEDILSVPLTGMGYLGQKEWVALSGERTTLMDGVSVGRSREHAAERTAASSVNVGGPALGGGGDALPEDPTNSPDAQDQGSGPQWQPLEITGHQLNPTDLFDHQTIRTLDGEQHPDWWPRDDSGYAISKRDLDFLGIDPVQIKWLASKEAPMGMTPELYDQFGTELLEALQRDGVPPDQVDIRLKGTGSGFFSGIHKELPREEDIPDNPEAANRMREWFGDSGERPKRRPHDSMWRLGLESVPSDFDLDINSTHMIRAARKHWKEQHPDRYSGDFMGGHGYLDKGAVKGAFPNLAGWADKWENKLGREISVGAFESSGPVNATKFGRSLSGHFRSTDWIIHNSDQPWAERSKSQAQTWLSEYWNHAQDLIERGELTAETAPTMLKLHSQADRMATVAYAGQDEQFMEHVRNQTVQKAVFQAGQLGVDNAALPSHPEQFLSATDEEKKRYAASMRPGKTPDAGKPTDTAKTAPRPQRRLSPPGSGKTAHGTQMAPRLQRRLSPPGSGGTKPSPTSDGRQNQGQGESSDMER
;
A
#
# COMPACT_ATOMS: atom_id res chain seq x y z
N MET A 1 27.39 -62.75 21.19
CA MET A 1 26.03 -62.72 21.75
C MET A 1 25.25 -61.66 21.02
N PRO A 2 24.03 -61.92 20.54
CA PRO A 2 23.21 -60.90 19.89
C PRO A 2 22.66 -59.92 20.94
N PRO A 3 22.37 -58.66 20.57
CA PRO A 3 21.78 -57.68 21.47
C PRO A 3 20.34 -58.09 21.84
N ARG A 4 20.00 -57.98 23.13
CA ARG A 4 18.63 -58.19 23.63
C ARG A 4 17.69 -57.17 23.01
N SER A 5 16.60 -57.63 22.45
CA SER A 5 15.46 -56.80 22.05
C SER A 5 14.94 -56.01 23.26
N PRO A 6 14.61 -54.71 23.11
CA PRO A 6 13.96 -53.96 24.17
C PRO A 6 12.59 -54.60 24.48
N GLU A 7 12.31 -54.82 25.76
CA GLU A 7 11.00 -55.28 26.21
C GLU A 7 9.93 -54.24 25.81
N PRO A 8 8.73 -54.69 25.42
CA PRO A 8 7.64 -53.79 25.08
C PRO A 8 7.29 -52.97 26.31
N ASN A 9 7.50 -51.66 26.20
CA ASN A 9 7.06 -50.69 27.19
C ASN A 9 5.53 -50.79 27.26
N GLU A 10 4.99 -51.35 28.34
CA GLU A 10 3.55 -51.32 28.61
C GLU A 10 3.11 -49.85 28.58
N GLN A 11 2.41 -49.45 27.53
CA GLN A 11 1.77 -48.14 27.49
C GLN A 11 0.81 -48.12 28.68
N PRO A 12 0.93 -47.15 29.61
CA PRO A 12 0.00 -47.03 30.71
C PRO A 12 -1.41 -46.96 30.12
N GLU A 13 -2.31 -47.80 30.63
CA GLU A 13 -3.74 -47.74 30.30
C GLU A 13 -4.17 -46.28 30.39
N SER A 14 -4.73 -45.73 29.30
CA SER A 14 -5.23 -44.36 29.31
C SER A 14 -6.31 -44.29 30.38
N ALA A 15 -5.96 -43.77 31.55
CA ALA A 15 -6.93 -43.44 32.57
C ALA A 15 -7.90 -42.49 31.88
N THR A 16 -9.13 -42.94 31.66
CA THR A 16 -10.26 -42.05 31.38
C THR A 16 -10.43 -41.19 32.62
N GLU A 17 -9.59 -40.16 32.73
CA GLU A 17 -9.68 -39.14 33.76
C GLU A 17 -11.06 -38.52 33.63
N ARG A 18 -11.87 -38.71 34.66
CA ARG A 18 -13.19 -38.11 34.72
C ARG A 18 -12.98 -36.60 34.76
N HIS A 19 -13.33 -35.89 33.69
CA HIS A 19 -13.42 -34.44 33.70
C HIS A 19 -14.39 -34.03 34.81
N VAL A 20 -13.85 -33.57 35.94
CA VAL A 20 -14.62 -33.12 37.09
C VAL A 20 -15.16 -31.73 36.74
N PRO A 21 -16.49 -31.51 36.70
CA PRO A 21 -17.02 -30.19 36.43
C PRO A 21 -16.57 -29.19 37.51
N PRO A 22 -16.55 -27.88 37.21
CA PRO A 22 -16.31 -26.86 38.22
C PRO A 22 -17.29 -27.02 39.40
N PRO A 23 -16.85 -26.77 40.64
CA PRO A 23 -17.72 -26.86 41.80
C PRO A 23 -18.77 -25.73 41.79
N ALA A 24 -19.77 -25.81 42.67
CA ALA A 24 -20.83 -24.79 42.75
C ALA A 24 -20.25 -23.38 43.02
N GLN A 25 -20.95 -22.35 42.56
CA GLN A 25 -20.51 -20.95 42.59
C GLN A 25 -20.01 -20.50 43.98
N ASP A 26 -20.76 -20.82 45.05
CA ASP A 26 -20.45 -20.40 46.42
C ASP A 26 -19.63 -21.45 47.21
N SER A 27 -18.94 -22.36 46.50
CA SER A 27 -18.13 -23.38 47.18
C SER A 27 -16.82 -22.79 47.72
N PRO A 28 -16.36 -23.22 48.91
CA PRO A 28 -15.05 -22.81 49.44
C PRO A 28 -13.89 -23.15 48.50
N GLU A 29 -14.04 -24.18 47.67
CA GLU A 29 -13.07 -24.56 46.65
C GLU A 29 -12.92 -23.48 45.58
N ARG A 30 -14.01 -22.88 45.09
CA ARG A 30 -13.93 -21.78 44.12
C ARG A 30 -13.23 -20.55 44.68
N GLU A 31 -13.58 -20.15 45.90
CA GLU A 31 -12.90 -19.02 46.55
C GLU A 31 -11.41 -19.30 46.72
N HIS A 32 -11.05 -20.55 47.04
CA HIS A 32 -9.65 -20.94 47.15
C HIS A 32 -8.93 -20.88 45.80
N GLN A 33 -9.54 -21.41 44.74
CA GLN A 33 -8.98 -21.40 43.39
C GLN A 33 -8.85 -19.99 42.82
N GLN A 34 -9.83 -19.11 43.08
CA GLN A 34 -9.73 -17.69 42.75
C GLN A 34 -8.52 -17.04 43.44
N ARG A 35 -8.32 -17.30 44.75
CA ARG A 35 -7.13 -16.79 45.48
C ARG A 35 -5.82 -17.32 44.90
N ILE A 36 -5.77 -18.59 44.49
CA ILE A 36 -4.59 -19.18 43.82
C ILE A 36 -4.34 -18.47 42.49
N GLY A 37 -5.37 -18.29 41.66
CA GLY A 37 -5.28 -17.57 40.39
C GLY A 37 -4.80 -16.13 40.56
N GLU A 38 -5.39 -15.37 41.49
CA GLU A 38 -4.98 -13.99 41.77
C GLU A 38 -3.52 -13.88 42.27
N ALA A 39 -3.10 -14.80 43.14
CA ALA A 39 -1.73 -14.86 43.63
C ALA A 39 -0.73 -15.22 42.52
N LEU A 40 -1.09 -16.17 41.64
CA LEU A 40 -0.31 -16.53 40.47
C LEU A 40 -0.10 -15.33 39.53
N LEU A 41 -1.16 -14.59 39.22
CA LEU A 41 -1.11 -13.50 38.25
C LEU A 41 -0.32 -12.28 38.75
N SER A 42 -0.36 -12.02 40.06
CA SER A 42 0.30 -10.85 40.69
C SER A 42 1.71 -11.13 41.25
N ASP A 43 2.24 -12.35 41.06
CA ASP A 43 3.41 -12.87 41.77
C ASP A 43 3.33 -12.61 43.29
N ASP A 44 2.24 -13.06 43.90
CA ASP A 44 1.93 -12.86 45.32
C ASP A 44 1.92 -11.37 45.73
N GLY A 45 1.40 -10.52 44.84
CA GLY A 45 1.28 -9.07 45.03
C GLY A 45 2.55 -8.26 44.78
N ARG A 46 3.64 -8.87 44.30
CA ARG A 46 4.86 -8.14 43.92
C ARG A 46 4.67 -7.30 42.65
N ILE A 47 3.78 -7.73 41.77
CA ILE A 47 3.46 -7.05 40.53
C ILE A 47 2.11 -6.36 40.68
N GLN A 48 2.13 -5.03 40.52
CA GLN A 48 0.99 -4.19 40.91
C GLN A 48 0.16 -3.71 39.71
N ASN A 49 0.72 -3.75 38.51
CA ASN A 49 0.04 -3.24 37.31
C ASN A 49 0.46 -3.99 36.04
N THR A 50 -0.39 -3.87 35.02
CA THR A 50 -0.20 -4.56 33.73
C THR A 50 1.09 -4.16 33.01
N PRO A 51 1.47 -2.86 32.90
CA PRO A 51 2.73 -2.48 32.25
C PRO A 51 3.97 -3.16 32.84
N GLN A 52 4.04 -3.25 34.17
CA GLN A 52 5.11 -3.96 34.87
C GLN A 52 5.13 -5.45 34.51
N ALA A 53 3.97 -6.13 34.61
CA ALA A 53 3.84 -7.55 34.27
C ALA A 53 4.29 -7.84 32.82
N LYS A 54 3.77 -7.05 31.87
CA LYS A 54 4.10 -7.18 30.45
C LYS A 54 5.59 -6.97 30.19
N THR A 55 6.21 -5.98 30.83
CA THR A 55 7.65 -5.72 30.66
C THR A 55 8.49 -6.92 31.09
N ILE A 56 8.16 -7.51 32.24
CA ILE A 56 8.82 -8.74 32.74
C ILE A 56 8.66 -9.88 31.73
N ALA A 57 7.42 -10.12 31.26
CA ALA A 57 7.14 -11.16 30.29
C ALA A 57 7.90 -10.95 28.98
N ILE A 58 7.87 -9.74 28.42
CA ILE A 58 8.52 -9.38 27.17
C ILE A 58 10.05 -9.58 27.26
N GLU A 59 10.68 -9.09 28.33
CA GLU A 59 12.12 -9.26 28.53
C GLU A 59 12.53 -10.74 28.62
N ALA A 60 11.73 -11.54 29.34
CA ALA A 60 11.98 -12.96 29.50
C ALA A 60 11.78 -13.74 28.19
N LEU A 61 10.69 -13.46 27.46
CA LEU A 61 10.40 -14.03 26.15
C LEU A 61 11.49 -13.68 25.13
N ALA A 62 11.81 -12.39 24.96
CA ALA A 62 12.82 -11.93 24.01
C ALA A 62 14.18 -12.60 24.21
N ARG A 63 14.52 -12.93 25.47
CA ARG A 63 15.75 -13.64 25.85
C ARG A 63 15.70 -15.14 25.58
N ARG A 64 14.55 -15.79 25.74
CA ARG A 64 14.41 -17.26 25.64
C ARG A 64 14.04 -17.75 24.24
N MET A 65 13.35 -16.92 23.46
CA MET A 65 13.00 -17.24 22.07
C MET A 65 14.24 -17.51 21.23
N ARG A 66 14.17 -18.55 20.40
CA ARG A 66 15.27 -19.01 19.53
C ARG A 66 15.31 -18.30 18.19
N SER A 67 14.19 -17.73 17.78
CA SER A 67 14.05 -16.97 16.53
C SER A 67 15.06 -15.83 16.47
N LEU A 68 15.65 -15.63 15.31
CA LEU A 68 16.63 -14.56 15.12
C LEU A 68 15.92 -13.18 15.16
N THR A 69 16.63 -12.14 15.58
CA THR A 69 16.06 -10.78 15.68
C THR A 69 15.41 -10.32 14.37
N PRO A 70 16.03 -10.53 13.19
CA PRO A 70 15.41 -10.18 11.92
C PRO A 70 14.09 -10.92 11.64
N GLU A 71 14.00 -12.21 11.97
CA GLU A 71 12.79 -13.01 11.77
C GLU A 71 11.67 -12.54 12.69
N LEU A 72 12.01 -12.18 13.94
CA LEU A 72 11.04 -11.63 14.88
C LEU A 72 10.51 -10.27 14.47
N VAL A 73 11.37 -9.39 13.94
CA VAL A 73 10.93 -8.08 13.45
C VAL A 73 10.00 -8.22 12.25
N VAL A 74 10.27 -9.14 11.32
CA VAL A 74 9.36 -9.43 10.21
C VAL A 74 8.00 -9.91 10.73
N ALA A 75 8.00 -10.81 11.72
CA ALA A 75 6.77 -11.30 12.35
C ALA A 75 6.01 -10.23 13.15
N ALA A 76 6.67 -9.10 13.44
CA ALA A 76 6.19 -8.06 14.32
C ALA A 76 5.88 -6.74 13.59
N PHE A 77 5.90 -6.67 12.25
CA PHE A 77 5.68 -5.38 11.57
C PHE A 77 4.37 -4.72 11.96
N GLY A 78 4.41 -3.45 12.33
CA GLY A 78 3.25 -2.81 12.93
C GLY A 78 3.51 -1.39 13.38
N LEU A 79 2.79 -0.96 14.42
CA LEU A 79 2.82 0.42 14.87
C LEU A 79 4.20 0.84 15.39
N ASN A 80 4.86 -0.08 16.10
CA ASN A 80 6.08 0.18 16.85
C ASN A 80 7.33 -0.46 16.24
N VAL A 81 7.17 -1.30 15.22
CA VAL A 81 8.26 -2.07 14.60
C VAL A 81 8.27 -1.78 13.11
N GLY A 82 9.41 -1.28 12.62
CA GLY A 82 9.65 -0.99 11.21
C GLY A 82 10.93 -1.67 10.70
N THR A 83 11.15 -1.61 9.39
CA THR A 83 12.26 -2.27 8.69
C THR A 83 13.65 -1.71 9.09
N ASP A 84 13.73 -0.42 9.42
CA ASP A 84 14.95 0.26 9.87
C ASP A 84 15.49 -0.35 11.16
N MET A 85 14.63 -0.88 12.04
CA MET A 85 15.08 -1.50 13.28
C MET A 85 16.03 -2.66 13.05
N VAL A 86 15.92 -3.39 11.94
CA VAL A 86 16.84 -4.50 11.63
C VAL A 86 17.94 -4.06 10.70
N GLU A 87 17.62 -3.32 9.64
CA GLU A 87 18.61 -2.94 8.63
C GLU A 87 19.64 -1.94 9.17
N ARG A 88 19.37 -1.27 10.30
CA ARG A 88 20.33 -0.39 10.99
C ARG A 88 21.05 -1.04 12.18
N LEU A 89 20.73 -2.27 12.56
CA LEU A 89 21.46 -2.94 13.66
C LEU A 89 22.93 -3.11 13.27
N GLY A 90 23.83 -2.76 14.20
CA GLY A 90 25.27 -2.72 13.96
C GLY A 90 25.77 -1.39 13.38
N ASP A 91 24.92 -0.47 12.95
CA ASP A 91 25.33 0.82 12.38
C ASP A 91 25.52 1.89 13.46
N HIS A 92 26.78 2.26 13.71
CA HIS A 92 27.20 3.22 14.71
C HIS A 92 26.67 4.65 14.51
N ARG A 93 26.04 4.93 13.35
CA ARG A 93 25.44 6.23 13.00
C ARG A 93 23.98 6.34 13.44
N TYR A 94 23.37 5.25 13.90
CA TYR A 94 21.97 5.21 14.30
C TYR A 94 21.81 4.88 15.78
N VAL A 95 20.70 5.34 16.35
CA VAL A 95 20.28 5.06 17.73
C VAL A 95 18.79 4.70 17.78
N LEU A 96 18.38 4.01 18.83
CA LEU A 96 16.99 3.85 19.25
C LEU A 96 16.68 4.90 20.31
N ALA A 97 15.63 5.67 20.10
CA ALA A 97 15.05 6.55 21.11
C ALA A 97 13.71 5.95 21.59
N PRO A 98 13.68 5.28 22.75
CA PRO A 98 12.45 4.68 23.26
C PRO A 98 11.32 5.70 23.43
N PHE A 99 10.08 5.28 23.22
CA PHE A 99 8.91 6.12 23.50
C PHE A 99 8.68 6.31 25.00
N ASN A 100 9.12 5.35 25.81
CA ASN A 100 8.98 5.37 27.26
C ASN A 100 10.26 4.82 27.90
N GLU A 101 10.85 5.59 28.82
CA GLU A 101 12.09 5.22 29.51
C GLU A 101 11.91 4.06 30.49
N GLN A 102 10.75 3.99 31.15
CA GLN A 102 10.41 2.92 32.10
C GLN A 102 10.03 1.62 31.38
N TYR A 103 9.43 1.73 30.20
CA TYR A 103 8.93 0.60 29.40
C TYR A 103 9.41 0.69 27.95
N PRO A 104 10.72 0.51 27.70
CA PRO A 104 11.32 0.77 26.39
C PRO A 104 10.86 -0.23 25.31
N SER A 105 10.32 -1.39 25.72
CA SER A 105 9.67 -2.37 24.84
C SER A 105 8.36 -1.88 24.20
N MET A 106 7.83 -0.71 24.62
CA MET A 106 6.63 -0.14 24.01
C MET A 106 6.87 0.55 22.66
N GLY A 107 8.10 0.51 22.14
CA GLY A 107 8.47 1.07 20.84
C GLY A 107 9.58 2.12 20.95
N ALA A 108 10.22 2.39 19.83
CA ALA A 108 11.29 3.37 19.71
C ALA A 108 11.30 3.99 18.30
N ASP A 109 11.82 5.21 18.19
CA ASP A 109 12.23 5.77 16.91
C ASP A 109 13.67 5.33 16.60
N VAL A 110 13.91 4.90 15.36
CA VAL A 110 15.27 4.73 14.82
C VAL A 110 15.71 6.09 14.27
N LEU A 111 16.75 6.69 14.85
CA LEU A 111 17.23 8.04 14.50
C LEU A 111 18.68 7.96 14.02
N HIS A 112 19.03 8.73 13.00
CA HIS A 112 20.43 9.08 12.75
C HIS A 112 20.93 9.98 13.90
N ILE A 113 22.20 9.87 14.26
CA ILE A 113 22.77 10.66 15.38
C ILE A 113 22.60 12.18 15.16
N ASP A 114 22.66 12.63 13.90
CA ASP A 114 22.49 14.04 13.55
C ASP A 114 21.03 14.54 13.68
N GLU A 115 20.06 13.63 13.85
CA GLU A 115 18.66 13.97 14.13
C GLU A 115 18.39 14.18 15.64
N LEU A 116 19.36 13.89 16.51
CA LEU A 116 19.18 14.05 17.95
C LEU A 116 19.10 15.52 18.34
N ASP A 117 17.96 15.87 18.94
CA ASP A 117 17.69 17.21 19.46
C ASP A 117 17.22 17.13 20.92
N PRO A 118 18.16 17.04 21.89
CA PRO A 118 17.82 16.95 23.31
C PRO A 118 17.24 18.25 23.88
N GLU A 119 17.35 19.38 23.17
CA GLU A 119 16.81 20.67 23.63
C GLU A 119 15.30 20.73 23.41
N SER A 120 14.80 20.21 22.28
CA SER A 120 13.37 20.17 21.98
C SER A 120 12.68 18.86 22.39
N GLU A 121 13.42 17.75 22.42
CA GLU A 121 12.90 16.42 22.75
C GLU A 121 13.83 15.73 23.78
N PRO A 122 13.51 15.81 25.09
CA PRO A 122 14.35 15.26 26.15
C PRO A 122 14.68 13.77 26.00
N ARG A 123 13.87 12.97 25.29
CA ARG A 123 14.16 11.54 25.02
C ARG A 123 15.38 11.35 24.12
N HIS A 124 15.81 12.40 23.40
CA HIS A 124 17.02 12.39 22.57
C HIS A 124 18.30 12.64 23.36
N ALA A 125 18.24 12.78 24.69
CA ALA A 125 19.42 12.92 25.52
C ALA A 125 20.37 11.70 25.33
N PRO A 126 21.71 11.90 25.28
CA PRO A 126 22.65 10.82 25.00
C PRO A 126 22.59 9.62 25.95
N ASP A 127 22.12 9.81 27.18
CA ASP A 127 21.93 8.78 28.20
C ASP A 127 20.56 8.08 28.12
N LYS A 128 19.66 8.55 27.25
CA LYS A 128 18.31 8.01 27.04
C LYS A 128 18.12 7.27 25.71
N VAL A 129 19.14 7.29 24.86
CA VAL A 129 19.15 6.58 23.58
C VAL A 129 20.07 5.37 23.61
N VAL A 130 19.75 4.35 22.81
CA VAL A 130 20.56 3.13 22.69
C VAL A 130 21.23 3.11 21.33
N ARG A 131 22.56 3.10 21.29
CA ARG A 131 23.28 3.04 20.00
C ARG A 131 23.10 1.69 19.31
N MET A 132 22.81 1.73 18.01
CA MET A 132 22.53 0.53 17.21
C MET A 132 23.74 -0.40 17.02
N ASP A 133 24.96 0.08 17.26
CA ASP A 133 26.20 -0.72 17.22
C ASP A 133 26.50 -1.50 18.49
N ARG A 134 25.59 -1.50 19.48
CA ARG A 134 25.78 -2.21 20.75
C ARG A 134 24.80 -3.38 20.95
N PRO A 135 25.16 -4.41 21.73
CA PRO A 135 24.29 -5.54 22.02
C PRO A 135 22.95 -5.16 22.67
N GLU A 136 22.92 -4.05 23.42
CA GLU A 136 21.71 -3.54 24.05
C GLU A 136 20.64 -3.11 23.01
N ALA A 137 21.05 -2.67 21.82
CA ALA A 137 20.11 -2.33 20.75
C ALA A 137 19.43 -3.57 20.19
N ASP A 138 20.18 -4.65 19.93
CA ASP A 138 19.58 -5.93 19.50
C ASP A 138 18.59 -6.45 20.55
N ALA A 139 18.98 -6.44 21.83
CA ALA A 139 18.09 -6.84 22.92
C ALA A 139 16.81 -5.99 22.97
N LEU A 140 16.92 -4.67 22.81
CA LEU A 140 15.77 -3.77 22.80
C LEU A 140 14.87 -3.98 21.57
N VAL A 141 15.45 -4.15 20.37
CA VAL A 141 14.67 -4.46 19.15
C VAL A 141 13.90 -5.76 19.33
N ARG A 142 14.52 -6.81 19.89
CA ARG A 142 13.82 -8.07 20.20
C ARG A 142 12.66 -7.86 21.17
N GLN A 143 12.86 -7.06 22.22
CA GLN A 143 11.79 -6.75 23.18
C GLN A 143 10.62 -6.01 22.52
N ILE A 144 10.90 -5.02 21.66
CA ILE A 144 9.85 -4.28 20.93
C ILE A 144 9.11 -5.22 19.98
N ALA A 145 9.82 -6.10 19.26
CA ALA A 145 9.19 -7.09 18.38
C ALA A 145 8.26 -8.05 19.13
N VAL A 146 8.72 -8.62 20.25
CA VAL A 146 7.90 -9.50 21.11
C VAL A 146 6.69 -8.75 21.68
N SER A 147 6.86 -7.50 22.08
CA SER A 147 5.78 -6.63 22.55
C SER A 147 4.69 -6.44 21.50
N GLU A 148 5.07 -6.25 20.23
CA GLU A 148 4.14 -6.05 19.13
C GLU A 148 3.42 -7.36 18.74
N VAL A 149 4.12 -8.50 18.68
CA VAL A 149 3.49 -9.82 18.45
C VAL A 149 2.49 -10.14 19.57
N MET A 150 2.88 -9.93 20.83
CA MET A 150 2.00 -10.09 21.98
C MET A 150 0.80 -9.13 21.92
N GLY A 151 1.04 -7.88 21.50
CA GLY A 151 0.01 -6.85 21.34
C GLY A 151 -1.03 -7.19 20.27
N ALA A 152 -0.60 -7.77 19.14
CA ALA A 152 -1.45 -8.12 18.02
C ALA A 152 -2.59 -9.07 18.41
N TRP A 153 -2.31 -10.07 19.26
CA TRP A 153 -3.35 -10.95 19.79
C TRP A 153 -4.08 -10.35 20.99
N ALA A 154 -3.36 -9.71 21.92
CA ALA A 154 -3.94 -9.21 23.17
C ALA A 154 -4.96 -8.09 22.98
N TYR A 155 -4.88 -7.35 21.87
CA TYR A 155 -5.87 -6.32 21.58
C TYR A 155 -7.17 -6.92 20.99
N GLY A 156 -7.05 -7.91 20.11
CA GLY A 156 -8.18 -8.61 19.53
C GLY A 156 -7.76 -9.98 19.04
N SER A 157 -8.40 -11.03 19.55
CA SER A 157 -8.03 -12.40 19.19
C SER A 157 -8.30 -12.75 17.72
N ASN A 158 -9.10 -11.95 17.00
CA ASN A 158 -9.58 -12.22 15.62
C ASN A 158 -9.84 -10.94 14.82
N ASN A 159 -9.17 -9.84 15.16
CA ASN A 159 -9.42 -8.54 14.51
C ASN A 159 -8.39 -8.19 13.42
N ASN A 160 -7.40 -9.04 13.20
CA ASN A 160 -6.40 -8.91 12.14
C ASN A 160 -5.85 -10.30 11.74
N ALA A 161 -5.23 -10.37 10.56
CA ALA A 161 -4.68 -11.60 10.01
C ALA A 161 -3.58 -12.22 10.88
N ARG A 162 -2.77 -11.40 11.56
CA ARG A 162 -1.71 -11.87 12.44
C ARG A 162 -2.24 -12.63 13.66
N ALA A 163 -3.28 -12.11 14.31
CA ALA A 163 -3.91 -12.77 15.45
C ALA A 163 -4.51 -14.14 15.05
N LEU A 164 -5.11 -14.22 13.86
CA LEU A 164 -5.61 -15.47 13.29
C LEU A 164 -4.46 -16.44 12.95
N ALA A 165 -3.36 -15.96 12.36
CA ALA A 165 -2.18 -16.76 12.07
C ALA A 165 -1.53 -17.32 13.36
N ILE A 166 -1.44 -16.52 14.43
CA ILE A 166 -0.97 -16.99 15.74
C ILE A 166 -1.88 -18.12 16.27
N GLN A 167 -3.19 -18.04 16.09
CA GLN A 167 -4.12 -19.11 16.49
C GLN A 167 -3.92 -20.39 15.67
N GLU A 168 -3.75 -20.30 14.35
CA GLU A 168 -3.46 -21.47 13.51
C GLU A 168 -2.13 -22.13 13.88
N VAL A 169 -1.08 -21.33 14.11
CA VAL A 169 0.22 -21.85 14.57
C VAL A 169 0.11 -22.50 15.95
N THR A 170 -0.70 -21.93 16.85
CA THR A 170 -0.96 -22.56 18.16
C THR A 170 -1.61 -23.92 17.99
N GLN A 171 -2.64 -24.01 17.13
CA GLN A 171 -3.33 -25.26 16.87
C GLN A 171 -2.37 -26.35 16.35
N GLU A 172 -1.51 -25.99 15.39
CA GLU A 172 -0.49 -26.88 14.84
C GLU A 172 0.55 -27.31 15.88
N GLU A 173 1.04 -26.36 16.68
CA GLU A 173 2.14 -26.58 17.62
C GLU A 173 1.77 -27.51 18.79
N PHE A 174 0.51 -27.49 19.19
CA PHE A 174 0.00 -28.27 20.31
C PHE A 174 -0.94 -29.42 19.89
N ASP A 175 -1.02 -29.73 18.59
CA ASP A 175 -1.81 -30.82 18.01
C ASP A 175 -3.24 -30.88 18.57
N ARG A 176 -3.99 -29.78 18.43
CA ARG A 176 -5.37 -29.66 18.92
C ARG A 176 -6.36 -29.78 17.74
N PRO A 177 -6.85 -30.99 17.40
CA PRO A 177 -7.71 -31.19 16.23
C PRO A 177 -9.16 -30.71 16.41
N GLN A 178 -9.62 -30.57 17.66
CA GLN A 178 -11.01 -30.20 17.98
C GLN A 178 -11.11 -28.76 18.47
N VAL A 179 -10.99 -27.82 17.53
CA VAL A 179 -11.13 -26.39 17.81
C VAL A 179 -12.30 -25.81 17.01
N LEU A 180 -12.92 -24.78 17.59
CA LEU A 180 -13.85 -23.94 16.85
C LEU A 180 -13.04 -23.02 15.91
N GLY A 181 -13.07 -23.30 14.61
CA GLY A 181 -12.36 -22.53 13.57
C GLY A 181 -13.00 -21.18 13.24
N TRP A 182 -12.23 -20.26 12.70
CA TRP A 182 -12.71 -18.94 12.24
C TRP A 182 -13.29 -19.05 10.84
N ASP A 183 -14.50 -18.51 10.67
CA ASP A 183 -15.07 -18.30 9.35
C ASP A 183 -14.43 -17.05 8.75
N MET A 184 -13.68 -17.22 7.65
CA MET A 184 -12.92 -16.16 7.00
C MET A 184 -13.39 -16.03 5.56
N ASP A 185 -13.59 -14.80 5.10
CA ASP A 185 -13.70 -14.53 3.67
C ASP A 185 -12.36 -14.85 2.94
N PRO A 186 -12.38 -14.98 1.60
CA PRO A 186 -11.18 -15.30 0.83
C PRO A 186 -10.02 -14.32 1.01
N GLU A 187 -10.31 -13.01 1.14
CA GLU A 187 -9.30 -11.96 1.30
C GLU A 187 -8.56 -12.10 2.63
N THR A 188 -9.31 -12.21 3.73
CA THR A 188 -8.78 -12.47 5.08
C THR A 188 -7.95 -13.75 5.10
N ARG A 189 -8.43 -14.81 4.44
CA ARG A 189 -7.70 -16.08 4.35
C ARG A 189 -6.36 -15.91 3.63
N ASP A 190 -6.33 -15.15 2.54
CA ASP A 190 -5.09 -14.86 1.82
C ASP A 190 -4.11 -14.04 2.68
N ASP A 191 -4.60 -13.05 3.44
CA ASP A 191 -3.77 -12.29 4.38
C ASP A 191 -3.20 -13.18 5.50
N VAL A 192 -4.00 -14.09 6.06
CA VAL A 192 -3.53 -15.08 7.05
C VAL A 192 -2.47 -16.00 6.45
N ASN A 193 -2.67 -16.46 5.21
CA ASN A 193 -1.70 -17.30 4.52
C ASN A 193 -0.38 -16.56 4.27
N ILE A 194 -0.44 -15.26 3.98
CA ILE A 194 0.74 -14.40 3.85
C ILE A 194 1.46 -14.28 5.20
N GLU A 195 0.76 -13.97 6.28
CA GLU A 195 1.35 -13.91 7.63
C GLU A 195 2.01 -15.23 8.01
N LEU A 196 1.37 -16.37 7.74
CA LEU A 196 1.96 -17.69 7.96
C LEU A 196 3.19 -17.94 7.07
N LEU A 197 3.17 -17.51 5.81
CA LEU A 197 4.29 -17.68 4.90
C LEU A 197 5.55 -16.95 5.40
N TYR A 198 5.39 -15.77 6.00
CA TYR A 198 6.50 -14.97 6.52
C TYR A 198 6.92 -15.39 7.92
N SER A 199 5.96 -15.65 8.80
CA SER A 199 6.15 -15.53 10.26
C SER A 199 5.88 -16.82 11.04
N ARG A 200 5.47 -17.92 10.38
CA ARG A 200 5.09 -19.19 11.03
C ARG A 200 6.09 -19.69 12.06
N ASP A 201 7.39 -19.72 11.72
CA ASP A 201 8.41 -20.25 12.62
C ASP A 201 8.62 -19.35 13.85
N ALA A 202 8.57 -18.03 13.65
CA ALA A 202 8.66 -17.05 14.75
C ALA A 202 7.43 -17.11 15.66
N PHE A 203 6.23 -17.26 15.10
CA PHE A 203 5.00 -17.45 15.89
C PHE A 203 5.03 -18.77 16.66
N ARG A 204 5.57 -19.84 16.07
CA ARG A 204 5.68 -21.15 16.72
C ARG A 204 6.61 -21.07 17.94
N ASP A 205 7.79 -20.50 17.73
CA ASP A 205 8.75 -20.26 18.81
C ASP A 205 8.19 -19.31 19.88
N PHE A 206 7.42 -18.29 19.47
CA PHE A 206 6.71 -17.39 20.39
C PHE A 206 5.76 -18.19 21.28
N VAL A 207 4.77 -18.90 20.73
CA VAL A 207 3.76 -19.65 21.51
C VAL A 207 4.37 -20.75 22.37
N ARG A 208 5.38 -21.47 21.86
CA ARG A 208 6.08 -22.49 22.65
C ARG A 208 6.87 -21.90 23.80
N THR A 209 7.57 -20.78 23.59
CA THR A 209 8.38 -20.17 24.67
C THR A 209 7.50 -19.68 25.82
N GLN A 210 6.36 -19.04 25.54
CA GLN A 210 5.43 -18.61 26.61
C GLN A 210 4.85 -19.82 27.35
N TYR A 211 4.47 -20.87 26.62
CA TYR A 211 3.99 -22.12 27.21
C TYR A 211 5.02 -22.72 28.17
N GLU A 212 6.26 -22.93 27.71
CA GLU A 212 7.33 -23.50 28.54
C GLU A 212 7.57 -22.67 29.81
N MET A 213 7.62 -21.34 29.68
CA MET A 213 7.75 -20.44 30.82
C MET A 213 6.57 -20.53 31.80
N THR A 214 5.34 -20.68 31.30
CA THR A 214 4.15 -20.86 32.14
C THR A 214 4.15 -22.19 32.87
N GLN A 215 4.52 -23.27 32.18
CA GLN A 215 4.61 -24.59 32.81
C GLN A 215 5.67 -24.61 33.92
N GLU A 216 6.80 -23.93 33.74
CA GLU A 216 7.79 -23.73 34.82
C GLU A 216 7.18 -23.05 36.04
N VAL A 217 6.49 -21.91 35.85
CA VAL A 217 5.88 -21.14 36.96
C VAL A 217 4.78 -21.94 37.68
N LEU A 218 3.93 -22.64 36.94
CA LEU A 218 2.87 -23.47 37.52
C LEU A 218 3.45 -24.64 38.32
N ALA A 219 4.47 -25.32 37.78
CA ALA A 219 5.16 -26.42 38.45
C ALA A 219 5.89 -25.95 39.73
N GLU A 220 6.59 -24.82 39.68
CA GLU A 220 7.28 -24.23 40.84
C GLU A 220 6.32 -23.88 41.98
N ARG A 221 5.08 -23.47 41.64
CA ARG A 221 4.02 -23.15 42.59
C ARG A 221 3.18 -24.36 43.01
N GLY A 222 3.44 -25.54 42.44
CA GLY A 222 2.67 -26.75 42.70
C GLY A 222 1.20 -26.66 42.25
N ILE A 223 0.93 -25.86 41.21
CA ILE A 223 -0.41 -25.66 40.66
C ILE A 223 -0.62 -26.71 39.55
N SER A 224 -1.57 -27.63 39.75
CA SER A 224 -1.94 -28.64 38.76
C SER A 224 -3.20 -28.28 37.97
N GLU A 225 -4.00 -27.34 38.47
CA GLU A 225 -5.26 -26.92 37.84
C GLU A 225 -5.66 -25.51 38.30
N LEU A 226 -6.50 -24.84 37.51
CA LEU A 226 -7.12 -23.55 37.80
C LEU A 226 -8.61 -23.57 37.41
N ILE A 227 -9.41 -22.70 38.04
CA ILE A 227 -10.79 -22.42 37.61
C ILE A 227 -10.83 -21.06 36.93
N GLY A 228 -11.18 -21.03 35.66
CA GLY A 228 -11.30 -19.82 34.86
C GLY A 228 -12.75 -19.42 34.60
N TYR A 229 -12.95 -18.12 34.38
CA TYR A 229 -14.23 -17.51 34.01
C TYR A 229 -14.13 -16.79 32.67
N ARG A 230 -15.11 -16.98 31.80
CA ARG A 230 -15.17 -16.31 30.50
C ARG A 230 -16.54 -15.76 30.22
N ALA A 231 -16.60 -14.49 29.83
CA ALA A 231 -17.80 -13.84 29.35
C ALA A 231 -17.93 -13.99 27.84
N LEU A 232 -19.13 -14.28 27.37
CA LEU A 232 -19.48 -14.30 25.95
C LEU A 232 -20.74 -13.47 25.71
N THR A 233 -20.73 -12.66 24.66
CA THR A 233 -21.87 -11.80 24.25
C THR A 233 -22.17 -12.02 22.79
N TRP A 234 -23.44 -11.87 22.44
CA TRP A 234 -23.90 -11.89 21.05
C TRP A 234 -24.64 -10.59 20.74
N ALA A 235 -24.58 -10.15 19.49
CA ALA A 235 -25.47 -9.10 19.03
C ALA A 235 -26.93 -9.57 19.17
N GLU A 236 -27.83 -8.63 19.44
CA GLU A 236 -29.25 -8.94 19.55
C GLU A 236 -29.76 -9.58 18.25
N GLY A 237 -30.34 -10.79 18.35
CA GLY A 237 -30.82 -11.56 17.20
C GLY A 237 -29.77 -12.39 16.46
N ALA A 238 -28.48 -12.31 16.81
CA ALA A 238 -27.45 -13.12 16.19
C ALA A 238 -27.59 -14.61 16.55
N PRO A 239 -27.19 -15.53 15.65
CA PRO A 239 -27.10 -16.95 15.98
C PRO A 239 -26.24 -17.17 17.21
N ARG A 240 -26.72 -18.02 18.12
CA ARG A 240 -25.99 -18.44 19.31
C ARG A 240 -25.99 -19.97 19.39
N PRO A 241 -24.95 -20.57 19.97
CA PRO A 241 -24.92 -22.01 20.14
C PRO A 241 -26.05 -22.47 21.07
N GLU A 242 -26.58 -23.67 20.84
CA GLU A 242 -27.72 -24.22 21.61
C GLU A 242 -27.46 -24.26 23.12
N TRP A 243 -26.21 -24.45 23.53
CA TRP A 243 -25.85 -24.47 24.95
C TRP A 243 -26.00 -23.10 25.63
N ALA A 244 -26.04 -21.99 24.88
CA ALA A 244 -26.22 -20.65 25.43
C ALA A 244 -27.63 -20.42 25.98
N ASP A 245 -28.56 -21.34 25.71
CA ASP A 245 -29.94 -21.36 26.24
C ASP A 245 -30.13 -22.24 27.48
N GLN A 246 -29.06 -22.89 27.95
CA GLN A 246 -29.15 -23.76 29.12
C GLN A 246 -29.28 -22.95 30.42
N GLU A 247 -29.85 -23.60 31.44
CA GLU A 247 -29.99 -23.00 32.77
C GLU A 247 -28.63 -22.85 33.47
N VAL A 248 -28.48 -21.82 34.31
CA VAL A 248 -27.31 -21.67 35.18
C VAL A 248 -27.14 -22.92 36.04
N GLY A 249 -25.92 -23.46 36.08
CA GLY A 249 -25.57 -24.73 36.71
C GLY A 249 -25.55 -25.92 35.74
N SER A 250 -25.99 -25.75 34.49
CA SER A 250 -25.89 -26.80 33.47
C SER A 250 -24.45 -27.01 33.03
N SER A 251 -24.08 -28.27 32.83
CA SER A 251 -22.78 -28.67 32.30
C SER A 251 -22.91 -29.15 30.86
N PHE A 252 -22.01 -28.73 30.00
CA PHE A 252 -22.00 -29.10 28.58
C PHE A 252 -20.56 -29.16 28.05
N GLN A 253 -20.40 -29.69 26.83
CA GLN A 253 -19.14 -29.66 26.10
C GLN A 253 -19.18 -28.46 25.16
N ALA A 254 -18.30 -27.49 25.37
CA ALA A 254 -18.12 -26.36 24.48
C ALA A 254 -16.94 -26.64 23.54
N LEU A 255 -17.07 -26.24 22.27
CA LEU A 255 -15.91 -26.14 21.39
C LEU A 255 -15.21 -24.81 21.65
N HIS A 256 -13.92 -24.88 21.95
CA HIS A 256 -13.08 -23.73 22.27
C HIS A 256 -12.25 -23.31 21.06
N ARG A 257 -11.88 -22.03 21.03
CA ARG A 257 -10.89 -21.51 20.07
C ARG A 257 -9.49 -22.05 20.38
N PRO A 258 -8.56 -22.08 19.40
CA PRO A 258 -7.17 -22.44 19.67
C PRO A 258 -6.54 -21.66 20.84
N LEU A 259 -6.89 -20.38 20.96
CA LEU A 259 -6.48 -19.50 22.04
C LEU A 259 -7.69 -18.80 22.68
N GLU A 260 -7.75 -18.85 24.00
CA GLU A 260 -8.86 -18.30 24.75
C GLU A 260 -8.41 -17.54 25.99
N SER A 261 -8.91 -16.32 26.17
CA SER A 261 -8.73 -15.60 27.43
C SER A 261 -9.74 -16.02 28.48
N TRP A 262 -9.27 -16.11 29.72
CA TRP A 262 -10.02 -16.50 30.90
C TRP A 262 -9.57 -15.67 32.09
N SER A 263 -10.52 -15.27 32.93
CA SER A 263 -10.23 -14.54 34.17
C SER A 263 -10.17 -15.49 35.37
N ALA A 264 -9.30 -15.19 36.33
CA ALA A 264 -9.29 -15.81 37.66
C ALA A 264 -10.49 -15.41 38.52
N ASP A 265 -11.13 -14.29 38.18
CA ASP A 265 -12.14 -13.63 39.00
C ASP A 265 -13.46 -13.51 38.23
N ARG A 266 -14.47 -14.20 38.75
CA ARG A 266 -15.83 -14.16 38.20
C ARG A 266 -16.36 -12.74 38.08
N GLN A 267 -16.03 -11.85 39.02
CA GLN A 267 -16.54 -10.49 39.02
C GLN A 267 -16.06 -9.72 37.80
N VAL A 268 -14.82 -9.94 37.36
CA VAL A 268 -14.29 -9.32 36.15
C VAL A 268 -15.10 -9.73 34.92
N ALA A 269 -15.44 -11.01 34.78
CA ALA A 269 -16.29 -11.48 33.67
C ALA A 269 -17.71 -10.88 33.74
N ALA A 270 -18.28 -10.74 34.94
CA ALA A 270 -19.58 -10.13 35.14
C ALA A 270 -19.59 -8.63 34.80
N ASP A 271 -18.59 -7.88 35.27
CA ASP A 271 -18.43 -6.44 34.99
C ASP A 271 -18.24 -6.20 33.49
N TRP A 272 -17.50 -7.08 32.80
CA TRP A 272 -17.32 -7.01 31.35
C TRP A 272 -18.65 -7.21 30.61
N LEU A 273 -19.48 -8.18 31.03
CA LEU A 273 -20.81 -8.38 30.45
C LEU A 273 -21.72 -7.18 30.68
N GLU A 274 -21.72 -6.59 31.88
CA GLU A 274 -22.53 -5.41 32.19
C GLU A 274 -22.10 -4.23 31.32
N THR A 275 -20.80 -4.04 31.12
CA THR A 275 -20.24 -2.96 30.29
C THR A 275 -20.59 -3.12 28.81
N ARG A 276 -20.52 -4.33 28.25
CA ARG A 276 -20.82 -4.60 26.83
C ARG A 276 -22.31 -4.47 26.51
N GLY A 277 -23.18 -4.80 27.47
CA GLY A 277 -24.62 -4.86 27.26
C GLY A 277 -25.04 -5.98 26.30
N GLY A 278 -26.36 -6.16 26.13
CA GLY A 278 -26.93 -7.23 25.31
C GLY A 278 -26.99 -8.61 26.00
N PRO A 279 -27.49 -9.64 25.30
CA PRO A 279 -27.54 -11.00 25.80
C PRO A 279 -26.13 -11.60 25.88
N GLY A 280 -25.82 -12.23 27.01
CA GLY A 280 -24.53 -12.85 27.23
C GLY A 280 -24.55 -13.89 28.34
N VAL A 281 -23.45 -14.62 28.47
CA VAL A 281 -23.28 -15.69 29.46
C VAL A 281 -21.90 -15.63 30.10
N ILE A 282 -21.79 -16.16 31.31
CA ILE A 282 -20.53 -16.44 31.99
C ILE A 282 -20.34 -17.95 31.99
N LEU A 283 -19.21 -18.38 31.45
CA LEU A 283 -18.74 -19.76 31.50
C LEU A 283 -17.75 -19.90 32.64
N ALA A 284 -17.78 -21.06 33.31
CA ALA A 284 -16.75 -21.46 34.24
C ALA A 284 -16.17 -22.82 33.83
N GLU A 285 -14.86 -22.98 34.01
CA GLU A 285 -14.15 -24.18 33.58
C GLU A 285 -13.00 -24.51 34.51
N ARG A 286 -12.79 -25.81 34.76
CA ARG A 286 -11.64 -26.35 35.49
C ARG A 286 -10.62 -26.80 34.47
N MET A 287 -9.48 -26.11 34.40
CA MET A 287 -8.43 -26.34 33.42
C MET A 287 -7.21 -26.97 34.10
N PRO A 288 -6.64 -28.06 33.56
CA PRO A 288 -5.36 -28.55 34.02
C PRO A 288 -4.24 -27.56 33.66
N ALA A 289 -3.14 -27.60 34.40
CA ALA A 289 -1.99 -26.71 34.20
C ALA A 289 -1.43 -26.77 32.76
N GLU A 290 -1.42 -27.96 32.15
CA GLU A 290 -0.95 -28.19 30.77
C GLU A 290 -1.80 -27.52 29.69
N ASP A 291 -3.01 -27.07 30.03
CA ASP A 291 -3.87 -26.32 29.12
C ASP A 291 -3.73 -24.80 29.30
N ILE A 292 -2.98 -24.33 30.30
CA ILE A 292 -2.70 -22.90 30.47
C ILE A 292 -1.50 -22.53 29.60
N LEU A 293 -1.75 -21.75 28.55
CA LEU A 293 -0.70 -21.30 27.65
C LEU A 293 0.17 -20.24 28.31
N SER A 294 -0.43 -19.17 28.82
CA SER A 294 0.31 -18.02 29.32
C SER A 294 -0.42 -17.26 30.41
N VAL A 295 0.35 -16.68 31.32
CA VAL A 295 -0.10 -15.71 32.33
C VAL A 295 0.59 -14.36 32.07
N PRO A 296 0.14 -13.23 32.65
CA PRO A 296 0.70 -11.89 32.37
C PRO A 296 2.21 -11.76 32.61
N LEU A 297 2.82 -12.67 33.36
CA LEU A 297 4.25 -12.68 33.69
C LEU A 297 5.09 -13.52 32.72
N THR A 298 4.45 -14.32 31.88
CA THR A 298 5.13 -15.25 30.97
C THR A 298 4.74 -15.08 29.51
N GLY A 299 3.69 -14.31 29.21
CA GLY A 299 3.30 -14.02 27.85
C GLY A 299 1.97 -13.28 27.76
N MET A 300 1.12 -13.72 26.84
CA MET A 300 -0.21 -13.15 26.64
C MET A 300 -1.06 -13.25 27.93
N GLY A 301 -1.82 -12.19 28.21
CA GLY A 301 -2.66 -12.04 29.40
C GLY A 301 -2.73 -10.59 29.85
N TYR A 302 -3.66 -10.29 30.74
CA TYR A 302 -3.91 -8.94 31.22
C TYR A 302 -4.16 -8.90 32.73
N LEU A 303 -3.16 -8.43 33.49
CA LEU A 303 -3.21 -8.43 34.96
C LEU A 303 -4.41 -7.66 35.51
N GLY A 304 -4.76 -6.52 34.92
CA GLY A 304 -5.92 -5.71 35.34
C GLY A 304 -7.28 -6.42 35.22
N GLN A 305 -7.38 -7.44 34.37
CA GLN A 305 -8.58 -8.29 34.22
C GLN A 305 -8.37 -9.67 34.87
N LYS A 306 -7.27 -9.83 35.60
CA LYS A 306 -6.85 -11.10 36.18
C LYS A 306 -6.88 -12.21 35.13
N GLU A 307 -6.40 -11.91 33.94
CA GLU A 307 -6.57 -12.72 32.74
C GLU A 307 -5.34 -13.58 32.44
N TRP A 308 -5.57 -14.83 32.08
CA TRP A 308 -4.61 -15.74 31.43
C TRP A 308 -5.16 -16.24 30.09
N VAL A 309 -4.29 -16.87 29.31
CA VAL A 309 -4.64 -17.50 28.02
C VAL A 309 -4.53 -19.01 28.15
N ALA A 310 -5.55 -19.71 27.67
CA ALA A 310 -5.63 -21.17 27.67
C ALA A 310 -5.69 -21.72 26.26
N LEU A 311 -5.20 -22.96 26.11
CA LEU A 311 -5.36 -23.81 24.95
C LEU A 311 -6.77 -24.43 24.94
N SER A 312 -7.27 -24.70 23.74
CA SER A 312 -8.48 -25.52 23.54
C SER A 312 -8.31 -26.93 24.15
N GLY A 313 -9.35 -27.42 24.81
CA GLY A 313 -9.43 -28.81 25.27
C GLY A 313 -10.88 -29.31 25.31
N GLU A 314 -11.07 -30.62 25.27
CA GLU A 314 -12.36 -31.26 25.51
C GLU A 314 -12.66 -31.22 27.00
N ARG A 315 -13.31 -30.15 27.46
CA ARG A 315 -13.56 -29.93 28.89
C ARG A 315 -15.04 -29.67 29.14
N THR A 316 -15.50 -30.17 30.27
CA THR A 316 -16.85 -29.89 30.74
C THR A 316 -16.92 -28.43 31.20
N THR A 317 -17.63 -27.62 30.44
CA THR A 317 -17.91 -26.22 30.76
C THR A 317 -19.18 -26.13 31.60
N LEU A 318 -19.21 -25.21 32.57
CA LEU A 318 -20.39 -24.90 33.38
C LEU A 318 -20.99 -23.56 32.97
N MET A 319 -22.31 -23.51 32.78
CA MET A 319 -23.08 -22.26 32.68
C MET A 319 -23.12 -21.57 34.05
N ASP A 320 -22.31 -20.54 34.26
CA ASP A 320 -22.11 -19.89 35.56
C ASP A 320 -22.94 -18.61 35.75
N GLY A 321 -23.41 -18.02 34.65
CA GLY A 321 -24.28 -16.86 34.69
C GLY A 321 -24.90 -16.57 33.33
N VAL A 322 -26.07 -15.93 33.33
CA VAL A 322 -26.75 -15.45 32.13
C VAL A 322 -27.13 -13.99 32.34
N SER A 323 -26.84 -13.14 31.35
CA SER A 323 -27.28 -11.76 31.26
C SER A 323 -28.30 -11.64 30.15
N VAL A 324 -29.50 -11.16 30.48
CA VAL A 324 -30.61 -11.01 29.50
C VAL A 324 -30.56 -9.66 28.75
N GLY A 325 -29.53 -8.84 29.00
CA GLY A 325 -29.42 -7.47 28.50
C GLY A 325 -30.41 -6.52 29.18
N ARG A 326 -29.95 -5.37 29.68
CA ARG A 326 -30.87 -4.26 30.00
C ARG A 326 -31.27 -3.59 28.67
N SER A 327 -32.55 -3.26 28.54
CA SER A 327 -33.08 -2.38 27.48
C SER A 327 -32.19 -1.13 27.35
N ARG A 328 -31.63 -0.91 26.14
CA ARG A 328 -30.70 0.17 25.78
C ARG A 328 -31.20 1.55 26.23
N GLU A 329 -30.73 2.06 27.35
CA GLU A 329 -30.74 3.52 27.64
C GLU A 329 -29.33 4.09 27.88
N HIS A 330 -28.30 3.25 28.03
CA HIS A 330 -26.91 3.69 28.13
C HIS A 330 -26.07 3.00 27.05
N ALA A 331 -25.93 3.67 25.90
CA ALA A 331 -24.89 3.35 24.95
C ALA A 331 -23.56 3.82 25.55
N ALA A 332 -22.93 2.97 26.36
CA ALA A 332 -21.54 3.16 26.78
C ALA A 332 -20.61 3.00 25.58
N GLU A 333 -19.50 3.73 25.61
CA GLU A 333 -18.40 3.63 24.65
C GLU A 333 -18.03 2.16 24.44
N ARG A 334 -18.20 1.67 23.21
CA ARG A 334 -17.73 0.35 22.82
C ARG A 334 -16.21 0.37 22.94
N THR A 335 -15.62 -0.54 23.70
CA THR A 335 -14.17 -0.75 23.64
C THR A 335 -13.80 -1.24 22.23
N ALA A 336 -12.78 -0.65 21.61
CA ALA A 336 -12.45 -0.89 20.20
C ALA A 336 -12.08 -2.36 19.87
N ALA A 337 -11.68 -3.16 20.87
CA ALA A 337 -11.56 -4.61 20.78
C ALA A 337 -12.88 -5.36 20.44
N SER A 338 -14.01 -4.64 20.33
CA SER A 338 -15.33 -5.19 20.00
C SER A 338 -15.90 -4.75 18.66
N SER A 339 -15.33 -3.72 18.04
CA SER A 339 -15.93 -3.06 16.86
C SER A 339 -15.43 -3.56 15.52
N VAL A 340 -14.33 -4.31 15.50
CA VAL A 340 -13.73 -4.87 14.28
C VAL A 340 -13.57 -6.37 14.48
N ASN A 341 -14.40 -7.16 13.79
CA ASN A 341 -14.27 -8.61 13.72
C ASN A 341 -13.92 -8.98 12.28
N VAL A 342 -12.76 -9.60 12.07
CA VAL A 342 -12.36 -10.14 10.78
C VAL A 342 -12.59 -11.65 10.88
N GLY A 343 -13.83 -12.04 10.61
CA GLY A 343 -14.29 -13.43 10.68
C GLY A 343 -15.17 -13.78 11.88
N GLY A 344 -16.22 -14.54 11.60
CA GLY A 344 -17.22 -15.00 12.56
C GLY A 344 -16.88 -16.38 13.16
N PRO A 345 -17.57 -16.81 14.22
CA PRO A 345 -17.55 -18.20 14.65
C PRO A 345 -18.23 -19.13 13.65
N ALA A 346 -17.53 -20.18 13.23
CA ALA A 346 -18.08 -21.25 12.39
C ALA A 346 -19.00 -22.16 13.21
N LEU A 347 -20.22 -21.70 13.51
CA LEU A 347 -21.18 -22.39 14.38
C LEU A 347 -21.92 -23.59 13.74
N GLY A 348 -21.34 -24.23 12.72
CA GLY A 348 -21.78 -25.55 12.22
C GLY A 348 -23.21 -25.64 11.64
N GLY A 349 -23.84 -24.52 11.27
CA GLY A 349 -25.17 -24.51 10.65
C GLY A 349 -25.11 -24.90 9.18
N GLY A 350 -25.73 -26.03 8.82
CA GLY A 350 -25.81 -26.48 7.44
C GLY A 350 -26.61 -25.52 6.54
N GLY A 351 -25.97 -25.06 5.47
CA GLY A 351 -26.56 -24.85 4.13
C GLY A 351 -27.66 -23.82 3.91
N ASP A 352 -28.36 -23.32 4.92
CA ASP A 352 -29.44 -22.34 4.76
C ASP A 352 -28.97 -20.98 5.26
N ALA A 353 -28.35 -20.23 4.35
CA ALA A 353 -27.99 -18.82 4.57
C ALA A 353 -29.24 -18.03 5.00
N LEU A 354 -29.16 -17.39 6.17
CA LEU A 354 -30.09 -16.35 6.55
C LEU A 354 -30.05 -15.24 5.48
N PRO A 355 -31.19 -14.60 5.15
CA PRO A 355 -31.21 -13.52 4.18
C PRO A 355 -30.29 -12.40 4.65
N GLU A 356 -29.29 -12.08 3.84
CA GLU A 356 -28.36 -10.98 4.08
C GLU A 356 -29.12 -9.67 4.33
N ASP A 357 -28.67 -8.93 5.33
CA ASP A 357 -29.12 -7.58 5.62
C ASP A 357 -28.81 -6.70 4.38
N PRO A 358 -29.78 -5.99 3.77
CA PRO A 358 -29.66 -5.42 2.43
C PRO A 358 -28.78 -4.15 2.34
N THR A 359 -27.79 -3.97 3.22
CA THR A 359 -26.93 -2.79 3.22
C THR A 359 -25.68 -2.90 2.37
N ASN A 360 -25.38 -4.07 1.78
CA ASN A 360 -24.36 -4.25 0.75
C ASN A 360 -24.89 -5.16 -0.38
N SER A 361 -25.84 -4.66 -1.19
CA SER A 361 -26.15 -5.32 -2.47
C SER A 361 -24.97 -5.20 -3.42
N PRO A 362 -24.40 -6.30 -3.95
CA PRO A 362 -23.44 -6.27 -5.05
C PRO A 362 -24.06 -5.68 -6.33
N ASP A 363 -25.39 -5.70 -6.43
CA ASP A 363 -26.16 -5.19 -7.59
C ASP A 363 -26.26 -3.66 -7.67
N ALA A 364 -25.66 -2.91 -6.73
CA ALA A 364 -25.56 -1.45 -6.81
C ALA A 364 -24.26 -0.96 -7.47
N GLN A 365 -23.33 -1.86 -7.81
CA GLN A 365 -22.21 -1.55 -8.68
C GLN A 365 -22.59 -1.84 -10.13
N ASP A 366 -22.56 -0.79 -10.94
CA ASP A 366 -22.34 -0.84 -12.39
C ASP A 366 -23.54 -0.94 -13.34
N GLN A 367 -24.35 0.13 -13.38
CA GLN A 367 -24.94 0.60 -14.65
C GLN A 367 -24.69 2.09 -14.92
N GLY A 368 -23.81 2.71 -14.13
CA GLY A 368 -23.42 4.10 -14.33
C GLY A 368 -22.13 4.13 -15.14
N SER A 369 -22.23 4.01 -16.46
CA SER A 369 -21.18 4.24 -17.48
C SER A 369 -19.90 4.88 -16.92
N GLY A 370 -19.06 4.07 -16.27
CA GLY A 370 -17.73 4.49 -15.87
C GLY A 370 -16.97 4.89 -17.14
N PRO A 371 -16.03 5.83 -17.06
CA PRO A 371 -15.16 6.12 -18.20
C PRO A 371 -14.49 4.81 -18.63
N GLN A 372 -14.96 4.25 -19.75
CA GLN A 372 -14.39 3.04 -20.32
C GLN A 372 -12.93 3.34 -20.61
N TRP A 373 -12.02 2.58 -20.00
CA TRP A 373 -10.59 2.73 -20.22
C TRP A 373 -10.29 2.73 -21.71
N GLN A 374 -9.54 3.74 -22.16
CA GLN A 374 -9.03 3.78 -23.52
C GLN A 374 -7.53 3.58 -23.49
N PRO A 375 -6.99 2.66 -24.30
CA PRO A 375 -5.55 2.54 -24.48
C PRO A 375 -4.94 3.90 -24.79
N LEU A 376 -3.76 4.14 -24.24
CA LEU A 376 -3.02 5.34 -24.53
C LEU A 376 -2.77 5.44 -26.04
N GLU A 377 -3.39 6.41 -26.71
CA GLU A 377 -3.15 6.62 -28.14
C GLU A 377 -1.74 7.19 -28.35
N ILE A 378 -0.79 6.31 -28.69
CA ILE A 378 0.57 6.70 -29.07
C ILE A 378 0.53 7.14 -30.53
N THR A 379 0.13 8.39 -30.77
CA THR A 379 0.17 8.99 -32.12
C THR A 379 1.49 9.70 -32.35
N GLY A 380 2.19 9.36 -33.43
CA GLY A 380 3.36 10.12 -33.91
C GLY A 380 4.73 9.56 -33.50
N HIS A 381 4.78 8.46 -32.76
CA HIS A 381 6.03 7.78 -32.40
C HIS A 381 6.20 6.51 -33.24
N GLN A 382 6.74 6.64 -34.45
CA GLN A 382 7.14 5.50 -35.26
C GLN A 382 8.61 5.18 -34.99
N LEU A 383 8.94 3.88 -34.91
CA LEU A 383 10.33 3.44 -34.88
C LEU A 383 11.06 3.99 -36.11
N ASN A 384 12.13 4.74 -35.87
CA ASN A 384 12.95 5.32 -36.92
C ASN A 384 14.03 4.30 -37.34
N PRO A 385 13.95 3.68 -38.54
CA PRO A 385 14.92 2.67 -38.94
C PRO A 385 16.36 3.19 -39.07
N THR A 386 16.59 4.51 -39.05
CA THR A 386 17.95 5.07 -39.01
C THR A 386 18.53 5.17 -37.60
N ASP A 387 17.68 5.17 -36.58
CA ASP A 387 18.13 5.06 -35.19
C ASP A 387 18.57 3.61 -34.91
N LEU A 388 19.76 3.44 -34.32
CA LEU A 388 20.33 2.10 -34.13
C LEU A 388 19.50 1.24 -33.18
N PHE A 389 18.90 1.87 -32.16
CA PHE A 389 18.05 1.18 -31.20
C PHE A 389 16.73 0.73 -31.85
N ASP A 390 16.08 1.63 -32.59
CA ASP A 390 14.87 1.33 -33.34
C ASP A 390 15.10 0.25 -34.41
N HIS A 391 16.21 0.32 -35.14
CA HIS A 391 16.60 -0.69 -36.11
C HIS A 391 16.79 -2.07 -35.44
N GLN A 392 17.40 -2.12 -34.26
CA GLN A 392 17.53 -3.37 -33.50
C GLN A 392 16.19 -3.89 -32.99
N THR A 393 15.29 -2.99 -32.58
CA THR A 393 13.91 -3.33 -32.19
C THR A 393 13.16 -3.96 -33.37
N ILE A 394 13.22 -3.35 -34.56
CA ILE A 394 12.59 -3.86 -35.78
C ILE A 394 13.10 -5.26 -36.11
N ARG A 395 14.43 -5.47 -36.12
CA ARG A 395 15.03 -6.80 -36.36
C ARG A 395 14.58 -7.85 -35.35
N THR A 396 14.48 -7.46 -34.08
CA THR A 396 13.99 -8.36 -33.02
C THR A 396 12.54 -8.77 -33.26
N LEU A 397 11.69 -7.83 -33.69
CA LEU A 397 10.28 -8.11 -34.04
C LEU A 397 10.13 -8.95 -35.31
N ASP A 398 11.11 -8.92 -36.20
CA ASP A 398 11.18 -9.76 -37.41
C ASP A 398 11.73 -11.18 -37.13
N GLY A 399 11.95 -11.53 -35.85
CA GLY A 399 12.33 -12.87 -35.41
C GLY A 399 13.84 -13.11 -35.33
N GLU A 400 14.65 -12.06 -35.34
CA GLU A 400 16.08 -12.18 -35.09
C GLU A 400 16.40 -12.38 -33.58
N GLN A 401 17.68 -12.61 -33.27
CA GLN A 401 18.14 -12.84 -31.90
C GLN A 401 17.77 -11.66 -30.98
N HIS A 402 16.98 -11.92 -29.94
CA HIS A 402 16.60 -10.86 -29.00
C HIS A 402 17.80 -10.42 -28.14
N PRO A 403 18.07 -9.11 -28.05
CA PRO A 403 19.10 -8.57 -27.20
C PRO A 403 18.82 -8.76 -25.70
N ASP A 404 19.83 -8.56 -24.87
CA ASP A 404 19.74 -8.74 -23.41
C ASP A 404 18.77 -7.75 -22.73
N TRP A 405 18.51 -6.60 -23.36
CA TRP A 405 17.56 -5.60 -22.88
C TRP A 405 16.11 -5.89 -23.31
N TRP A 406 15.88 -6.86 -24.20
CA TRP A 406 14.54 -7.22 -24.65
C TRP A 406 13.78 -7.93 -23.52
N PRO A 407 12.48 -7.62 -23.28
CA PRO A 407 11.74 -8.22 -22.20
C PRO A 407 11.74 -9.75 -22.26
N ARG A 408 12.22 -10.37 -21.17
CA ARG A 408 12.24 -11.82 -20.97
C ARG A 408 11.79 -12.18 -19.57
N ASP A 409 11.09 -13.29 -19.43
CA ASP A 409 10.73 -13.82 -18.11
C ASP A 409 11.78 -14.82 -17.58
N ASP A 410 11.55 -15.34 -16.38
CA ASP A 410 12.48 -16.28 -15.71
C ASP A 410 12.49 -17.70 -16.32
N SER A 411 11.63 -17.99 -17.30
CA SER A 411 11.70 -19.20 -18.14
C SER A 411 12.60 -19.01 -19.37
N GLY A 412 13.04 -17.78 -19.64
CA GLY A 412 13.81 -17.40 -20.83
C GLY A 412 12.95 -17.00 -22.03
N TYR A 413 11.61 -17.03 -21.88
CA TYR A 413 10.69 -16.62 -22.93
C TYR A 413 10.85 -15.13 -23.22
N ALA A 414 11.11 -14.79 -24.48
CA ALA A 414 11.23 -13.42 -24.96
C ALA A 414 9.92 -12.98 -25.61
N ILE A 415 9.46 -11.77 -25.31
CA ILE A 415 8.21 -11.27 -25.88
C ILE A 415 8.29 -11.18 -27.41
N SER A 416 7.31 -11.71 -28.11
CA SER A 416 7.24 -11.70 -29.57
C SER A 416 6.40 -10.54 -30.09
N LYS A 417 6.49 -10.26 -31.40
CA LYS A 417 5.60 -9.29 -32.06
C LYS A 417 4.11 -9.62 -31.86
N ARG A 418 3.76 -10.91 -31.94
CA ARG A 418 2.39 -11.38 -31.75
C ARG A 418 1.86 -11.07 -30.36
N ASP A 419 2.72 -11.16 -29.34
CA ASP A 419 2.33 -10.83 -27.98
C ASP A 419 2.08 -9.33 -27.81
N LEU A 420 2.95 -8.49 -28.38
CA LEU A 420 2.74 -7.04 -28.38
C LEU A 420 1.44 -6.65 -29.09
N ASP A 421 1.14 -7.28 -30.24
CA ASP A 421 -0.10 -7.07 -30.98
C ASP A 421 -1.34 -7.46 -30.14
N PHE A 422 -1.32 -8.62 -29.47
CA PHE A 422 -2.41 -9.04 -28.59
C PHE A 422 -2.59 -8.12 -27.38
N LEU A 423 -1.48 -7.71 -26.76
CA LEU A 423 -1.49 -6.81 -25.61
C LEU A 423 -1.83 -5.36 -26.00
N GLY A 424 -1.82 -5.04 -27.29
CA GLY A 424 -1.99 -3.68 -27.82
C GLY A 424 -0.88 -2.75 -27.34
N ILE A 425 0.35 -3.25 -27.27
CA ILE A 425 1.54 -2.51 -26.86
C ILE A 425 2.30 -2.09 -28.11
N ASP A 426 2.39 -0.78 -28.35
CA ASP A 426 3.26 -0.25 -29.40
C ASP A 426 4.74 -0.57 -29.09
N PRO A 427 5.52 -1.12 -30.05
CA PRO A 427 6.95 -1.38 -29.89
C PRO A 427 7.79 -0.21 -29.35
N VAL A 428 7.40 1.04 -29.60
CA VAL A 428 8.12 2.20 -29.06
C VAL A 428 8.10 2.24 -27.53
N GLN A 429 7.09 1.66 -26.88
CA GLN A 429 7.07 1.54 -25.42
C GLN A 429 8.17 0.59 -24.91
N ILE A 430 8.53 -0.45 -25.69
CA ILE A 430 9.65 -1.32 -25.34
C ILE A 430 10.96 -0.56 -25.38
N LYS A 431 11.14 0.33 -26.37
CA LYS A 431 12.26 1.28 -26.39
C LYS A 431 12.27 2.13 -25.14
N TRP A 432 11.17 2.81 -24.83
CA TRP A 432 11.10 3.70 -23.67
C TRP A 432 11.38 2.97 -22.35
N LEU A 433 10.88 1.74 -22.21
CA LEU A 433 11.16 0.91 -21.05
C LEU A 433 12.66 0.56 -20.97
N ALA A 434 13.26 0.13 -22.08
CA ALA A 434 14.66 -0.29 -22.14
C ALA A 434 15.64 0.88 -21.96
N SER A 435 15.32 2.06 -22.49
CA SER A 435 16.12 3.28 -22.35
C SER A 435 15.85 4.05 -21.05
N LYS A 436 14.91 3.57 -20.23
CA LYS A 436 14.42 4.28 -19.03
C LYS A 436 13.88 5.68 -19.38
N GLU A 437 13.19 5.85 -20.49
CA GLU A 437 12.48 7.09 -20.81
C GLU A 437 11.08 7.14 -20.18
N ALA A 438 10.34 6.03 -20.19
CA ALA A 438 9.02 5.92 -19.57
C ALA A 438 8.70 4.45 -19.20
N PRO A 439 7.94 4.21 -18.11
CA PRO A 439 7.42 2.89 -17.81
C PRO A 439 6.31 2.49 -18.79
N MET A 440 5.93 1.21 -18.78
CA MET A 440 4.83 0.71 -19.61
C MET A 440 3.53 1.45 -19.29
N GLY A 441 2.77 1.85 -20.31
CA GLY A 441 1.50 2.57 -20.12
C GLY A 441 1.62 4.09 -19.98
N MET A 442 2.82 4.67 -20.12
CA MET A 442 3.03 6.12 -20.16
C MET A 442 3.89 6.55 -21.35
N THR A 443 3.67 7.77 -21.87
CA THR A 443 4.69 8.44 -22.70
C THR A 443 5.76 9.09 -21.80
N PRO A 444 6.94 9.42 -22.33
CA PRO A 444 7.96 10.18 -21.60
C PRO A 444 7.43 11.50 -21.01
N GLU A 445 6.56 12.22 -21.73
CA GLU A 445 5.97 13.48 -21.25
C GLU A 445 4.99 13.25 -20.09
N LEU A 446 4.18 12.19 -20.16
CA LEU A 446 3.29 11.83 -19.06
C LEU A 446 4.10 11.39 -17.84
N TYR A 447 5.17 10.63 -18.05
CA TYR A 447 6.02 10.17 -16.96
C TYR A 447 6.78 11.33 -16.29
N ASP A 448 7.28 12.30 -17.05
CA ASP A 448 7.87 13.54 -16.51
C ASP A 448 6.89 14.31 -15.61
N GLN A 449 5.65 14.50 -16.10
CA GLN A 449 4.60 15.16 -15.35
C GLN A 449 4.22 14.34 -14.09
N PHE A 450 4.18 13.01 -14.20
CA PHE A 450 3.84 12.10 -13.11
C PHE A 450 4.80 12.24 -11.93
N GLY A 451 6.10 12.10 -12.19
CA GLY A 451 7.12 12.21 -11.13
C GLY A 451 7.24 13.63 -10.55
N THR A 452 7.06 14.67 -11.38
CA THR A 452 7.09 16.06 -10.92
C THR A 452 5.93 16.35 -9.96
N GLU A 453 4.70 16.00 -10.35
CA GLU A 453 3.53 16.24 -9.50
C GLU A 453 3.53 15.36 -8.24
N LEU A 454 4.13 14.17 -8.29
CA LEU A 454 4.30 13.29 -7.13
C LEU A 454 5.18 13.95 -6.06
N LEU A 455 6.35 14.46 -6.46
CA LEU A 455 7.26 15.14 -5.53
C LEU A 455 6.65 16.43 -4.98
N GLU A 456 5.89 17.18 -5.80
CA GLU A 456 5.13 18.33 -5.31
C GLU A 456 4.07 17.94 -4.27
N ALA A 457 3.37 16.82 -4.48
CA ALA A 457 2.36 16.33 -3.53
C ALA A 457 3.01 15.94 -2.20
N LEU A 458 4.10 15.16 -2.24
CA LEU A 458 4.88 14.79 -1.06
C LEU A 458 5.40 16.02 -0.30
N GLN A 459 5.94 17.01 -1.01
CA GLN A 459 6.42 18.25 -0.40
C GLN A 459 5.28 19.05 0.27
N ARG A 460 4.08 19.08 -0.32
CA ARG A 460 2.90 19.71 0.30
C ARG A 460 2.42 18.99 1.55
N ASP A 461 2.64 17.68 1.63
CA ASP A 461 2.43 16.90 2.85
C ASP A 461 3.61 16.97 3.84
N GLY A 462 4.60 17.81 3.57
CA GLY A 462 5.74 18.05 4.47
C GLY A 462 6.86 17.02 4.37
N VAL A 463 6.85 16.14 3.36
CA VAL A 463 7.90 15.15 3.12
C VAL A 463 9.02 15.77 2.27
N PRO A 464 10.25 15.91 2.79
CA PRO A 464 11.35 16.49 2.02
C PRO A 464 11.79 15.56 0.86
N PRO A 465 11.99 16.08 -0.36
CA PRO A 465 12.46 15.26 -1.49
C PRO A 465 13.79 14.55 -1.24
N ASP A 466 14.72 15.16 -0.49
CA ASP A 466 16.00 14.56 -0.12
C ASP A 466 15.87 13.43 0.92
N GLN A 467 14.68 13.21 1.47
CA GLN A 467 14.37 12.15 2.45
C GLN A 467 13.40 11.10 1.91
N VAL A 468 13.25 10.98 0.58
CA VAL A 468 12.39 9.97 -0.04
C VAL A 468 13.11 9.23 -1.16
N ASP A 469 12.96 7.91 -1.20
CA ASP A 469 13.30 7.06 -2.34
C ASP A 469 11.99 6.50 -2.93
N ILE A 470 11.71 6.83 -4.18
CA ILE A 470 10.49 6.46 -4.91
C ILE A 470 10.87 5.52 -6.04
N ARG A 471 10.25 4.33 -6.03
CA ARG A 471 10.48 3.30 -7.05
C ARG A 471 9.16 2.82 -7.62
N LEU A 472 9.17 2.52 -8.92
CA LEU A 472 8.09 1.80 -9.56
C LEU A 472 8.43 0.30 -9.58
N LYS A 473 7.45 -0.52 -9.24
CA LYS A 473 7.51 -1.98 -9.20
C LYS A 473 6.51 -2.59 -10.18
N GLY A 474 6.33 -3.90 -10.12
CA GLY A 474 5.35 -4.62 -10.94
C GLY A 474 5.65 -4.63 -12.44
N THR A 475 4.62 -4.98 -13.23
CA THR A 475 4.74 -5.11 -14.69
C THR A 475 4.98 -3.76 -15.37
N GLY A 476 4.56 -2.65 -14.77
CA GLY A 476 4.82 -1.29 -15.28
C GLY A 476 6.31 -0.97 -15.42
N SER A 477 7.14 -1.48 -14.52
CA SER A 477 8.59 -1.27 -14.49
C SER A 477 9.44 -2.37 -15.14
N GLY A 478 8.92 -3.61 -15.16
CA GLY A 478 9.68 -4.81 -15.55
C GLY A 478 9.07 -5.62 -16.68
N PHE A 479 7.96 -5.16 -17.27
CA PHE A 479 7.14 -5.83 -18.29
C PHE A 479 6.45 -7.12 -17.82
N PHE A 480 7.14 -8.01 -17.09
CA PHE A 480 6.59 -9.24 -16.52
C PHE A 480 6.33 -9.12 -15.02
N SER A 481 5.36 -9.89 -14.54
CA SER A 481 5.05 -9.99 -13.12
C SER A 481 6.17 -10.68 -12.33
N GLY A 482 6.17 -10.50 -11.00
CA GLY A 482 7.09 -11.20 -10.11
C GLY A 482 6.92 -12.72 -10.13
N ILE A 483 7.92 -13.43 -9.59
CA ILE A 483 8.05 -14.91 -9.66
C ILE A 483 6.94 -15.72 -8.98
N HIS A 484 6.00 -15.07 -8.32
CA HIS A 484 4.86 -15.68 -7.63
C HIS A 484 3.57 -15.57 -8.45
N LYS A 485 3.57 -14.77 -9.52
CA LYS A 485 2.43 -14.60 -10.42
C LYS A 485 2.73 -15.34 -11.73
N GLU A 486 2.00 -16.41 -11.98
CA GLU A 486 2.07 -17.17 -13.23
C GLU A 486 0.93 -16.77 -14.16
N LEU A 487 1.19 -16.80 -15.47
CA LEU A 487 0.14 -16.69 -16.48
C LEU A 487 -0.67 -17.99 -16.44
N PRO A 488 -2.00 -17.94 -16.23
CA PRO A 488 -2.81 -19.13 -16.18
C PRO A 488 -2.78 -19.86 -17.52
N ARG A 489 -3.06 -21.16 -17.48
CA ARG A 489 -3.25 -22.01 -18.65
C ARG A 489 -4.74 -22.17 -18.92
N GLU A 490 -5.10 -22.66 -20.11
CA GLU A 490 -6.51 -22.92 -20.45
C GLU A 490 -7.18 -23.85 -19.43
N GLU A 491 -6.43 -24.86 -18.95
CA GLU A 491 -6.90 -25.78 -17.92
C GLU A 491 -7.14 -25.13 -16.54
N ASP A 492 -6.55 -23.97 -16.27
CA ASP A 492 -6.65 -23.26 -14.99
C ASP A 492 -7.85 -22.29 -14.94
N ILE A 493 -8.54 -22.06 -16.06
CA ILE A 493 -9.68 -21.13 -16.18
C ILE A 493 -10.95 -21.80 -16.76
N PRO A 494 -11.38 -22.96 -16.21
CA PRO A 494 -12.51 -23.71 -16.75
C PRO A 494 -13.82 -22.91 -16.74
N ASP A 495 -13.95 -21.95 -15.82
CA ASP A 495 -15.15 -21.14 -15.62
C ASP A 495 -15.16 -19.84 -16.47
N ASN A 496 -14.10 -19.59 -17.25
CA ASN A 496 -14.02 -18.40 -18.13
C ASN A 496 -13.70 -18.81 -19.60
N PRO A 497 -14.70 -19.31 -20.36
CA PRO A 497 -14.49 -19.78 -21.73
C PRO A 497 -14.10 -18.66 -22.71
N GLU A 498 -14.45 -17.41 -22.40
CA GLU A 498 -14.04 -16.26 -23.21
C GLU A 498 -12.54 -16.00 -23.07
N ALA A 499 -12.02 -15.99 -21.84
CA ALA A 499 -10.59 -15.87 -21.59
C ALA A 499 -9.80 -17.02 -22.25
N ALA A 500 -10.30 -18.25 -22.18
CA ALA A 500 -9.70 -19.39 -22.88
C ALA A 500 -9.68 -19.20 -24.41
N ASN A 501 -10.75 -18.64 -25.00
CA ASN A 501 -10.77 -18.31 -26.43
C ASN A 501 -9.76 -17.24 -26.79
N ARG A 502 -9.65 -16.15 -26.00
CA ARG A 502 -8.66 -15.09 -26.22
C ARG A 502 -7.24 -15.63 -26.07
N MET A 503 -7.00 -16.56 -25.14
CA MET A 503 -5.71 -17.22 -24.97
C MET A 503 -5.35 -18.09 -26.19
N ARG A 504 -6.31 -18.81 -26.77
CA ARG A 504 -6.13 -19.55 -28.04
C ARG A 504 -5.88 -18.63 -29.22
N GLU A 505 -6.56 -17.49 -29.29
CA GLU A 505 -6.29 -16.47 -30.30
C GLU A 505 -4.87 -15.91 -30.16
N TRP A 506 -4.46 -15.63 -28.92
CA TRP A 506 -3.13 -15.11 -28.61
C TRP A 506 -2.02 -16.10 -28.96
N PHE A 507 -2.06 -17.35 -28.50
CA PHE A 507 -0.94 -18.29 -28.69
C PHE A 507 -1.11 -19.23 -29.91
N GLY A 508 -2.33 -19.42 -30.42
CA GLY A 508 -2.61 -20.34 -31.52
C GLY A 508 -2.16 -21.76 -31.16
N ASP A 509 -1.47 -22.42 -32.10
CA ASP A 509 -0.92 -23.75 -31.87
C ASP A 509 0.48 -23.74 -31.18
N SER A 510 0.98 -22.56 -30.79
CA SER A 510 2.30 -22.45 -30.15
C SER A 510 2.30 -23.05 -28.75
N GLY A 511 3.20 -24.01 -28.51
CA GLY A 511 3.50 -24.49 -27.15
C GLY A 511 4.40 -23.54 -26.35
N GLU A 512 5.05 -22.59 -27.02
CA GLU A 512 5.88 -21.56 -26.38
C GLU A 512 5.00 -20.39 -25.92
N ARG A 513 5.06 -20.11 -24.61
CA ARG A 513 4.32 -19.03 -23.95
C ARG A 513 5.12 -18.54 -22.73
N PRO A 514 4.90 -17.30 -22.27
CA PRO A 514 5.53 -16.84 -21.05
C PRO A 514 4.97 -17.61 -19.85
N LYS A 515 5.85 -17.87 -18.87
CA LYS A 515 5.50 -18.37 -17.54
C LYS A 515 4.92 -17.25 -16.67
N ARG A 516 5.48 -16.04 -16.77
CA ARG A 516 5.05 -14.87 -15.99
C ARG A 516 4.03 -14.04 -16.74
N ARG A 517 3.16 -13.33 -16.01
CA ARG A 517 2.12 -12.49 -16.60
C ARG A 517 2.78 -11.28 -17.27
N PRO A 518 2.66 -11.09 -18.60
CA PRO A 518 3.04 -9.83 -19.24
C PRO A 518 2.15 -8.69 -18.75
N HIS A 519 2.62 -7.45 -18.90
CA HIS A 519 1.85 -6.23 -18.63
C HIS A 519 0.48 -6.27 -19.33
N ASP A 520 -0.58 -5.94 -18.60
CA ASP A 520 -1.98 -5.91 -19.07
C ASP A 520 -2.55 -7.26 -19.58
N SER A 521 -1.82 -8.37 -19.45
CA SER A 521 -2.25 -9.68 -19.99
C SER A 521 -3.55 -10.21 -19.36
N MET A 522 -3.71 -10.10 -18.04
CA MET A 522 -4.90 -10.57 -17.34
C MET A 522 -6.15 -9.78 -17.73
N TRP A 523 -6.01 -8.47 -17.88
CA TRP A 523 -7.05 -7.58 -18.39
C TRP A 523 -7.42 -7.89 -19.84
N ARG A 524 -6.43 -8.07 -20.72
CA ARG A 524 -6.64 -8.45 -22.13
C ARG A 524 -7.35 -9.80 -22.27
N LEU A 525 -7.04 -10.74 -21.38
CA LEU A 525 -7.75 -12.02 -21.28
C LEU A 525 -9.17 -11.89 -20.70
N GLY A 526 -9.53 -10.77 -20.06
CA GLY A 526 -10.81 -10.61 -19.37
C GLY A 526 -10.90 -11.36 -18.05
N LEU A 527 -9.74 -11.64 -17.44
CA LEU A 527 -9.62 -12.26 -16.12
C LEU A 527 -9.56 -11.22 -15.00
N GLU A 528 -9.17 -9.99 -15.34
CA GLU A 528 -9.21 -8.81 -14.47
C GLU A 528 -10.05 -7.73 -15.15
N SER A 529 -10.83 -6.99 -14.36
CA SER A 529 -11.75 -5.95 -14.86
C SER A 529 -11.03 -4.64 -15.23
N VAL A 530 -9.84 -4.42 -14.68
CA VAL A 530 -9.01 -3.22 -14.88
C VAL A 530 -7.64 -3.59 -15.43
N PRO A 531 -6.95 -2.67 -16.14
CA PRO A 531 -5.54 -2.86 -16.55
C PRO A 531 -4.60 -3.04 -15.36
N SER A 532 -3.36 -3.49 -15.63
CA SER A 532 -2.33 -3.57 -14.60
C SER A 532 -2.07 -2.20 -13.97
N ASP A 533 -2.01 -2.19 -12.65
CA ASP A 533 -1.76 -1.04 -11.81
C ASP A 533 -0.31 -0.54 -11.89
N PHE A 534 -0.09 0.65 -11.32
CA PHE A 534 1.25 1.15 -11.03
C PHE A 534 1.56 0.97 -9.53
N ASP A 535 2.39 -0.02 -9.24
CA ASP A 535 2.94 -0.28 -7.90
C ASP A 535 4.06 0.72 -7.57
N LEU A 536 3.83 1.64 -6.65
CA LEU A 536 4.80 2.61 -6.18
C LEU A 536 5.27 2.28 -4.77
N ASP A 537 6.58 2.10 -4.62
CA ASP A 537 7.23 2.05 -3.32
C ASP A 537 7.75 3.45 -2.99
N ILE A 538 7.17 4.11 -1.98
CA ILE A 538 7.63 5.40 -1.44
C ILE A 538 8.30 5.12 -0.10
N ASN A 539 9.62 5.30 -0.03
CA ASN A 539 10.43 4.87 1.10
C ASN A 539 10.95 6.10 1.83
N SER A 540 10.41 6.35 3.02
CA SER A 540 10.77 7.51 3.85
C SER A 540 10.44 7.28 5.32
N THR A 541 11.47 7.19 6.17
CA THR A 541 11.28 7.12 7.63
C THR A 541 10.55 8.36 8.17
N HIS A 542 10.72 9.52 7.51
CA HIS A 542 9.97 10.73 7.83
C HIS A 542 8.47 10.53 7.66
N MET A 543 8.04 9.92 6.55
CA MET A 543 6.63 9.58 6.32
C MET A 543 6.11 8.62 7.39
N ILE A 544 6.85 7.56 7.72
CA ILE A 544 6.39 6.60 8.73
C ILE A 544 6.18 7.27 10.10
N ARG A 545 7.08 8.16 10.52
CA ARG A 545 6.91 8.92 11.77
C ARG A 545 5.72 9.88 11.72
N ALA A 546 5.52 10.58 10.60
CA ALA A 546 4.38 11.48 10.41
C ALA A 546 3.04 10.71 10.46
N ALA A 547 2.97 9.56 9.77
CA ALA A 547 1.81 8.68 9.80
C ALA A 547 1.55 8.11 11.19
N ARG A 548 2.60 7.67 11.91
CA ARG A 548 2.48 7.16 13.29
C ARG A 548 1.94 8.24 14.23
N LYS A 549 2.41 9.48 14.08
CA LYS A 549 1.91 10.61 14.86
C LYS A 549 0.44 10.88 14.57
N HIS A 550 0.07 10.98 13.29
CA HIS A 550 -1.32 11.16 12.86
C HIS A 550 -2.22 10.03 13.40
N TRP A 551 -1.76 8.78 13.29
CA TRP A 551 -2.49 7.61 13.77
C TRP A 551 -2.78 7.72 15.27
N LYS A 552 -1.78 8.03 16.10
CA LYS A 552 -1.94 8.20 17.55
C LYS A 552 -2.88 9.35 17.93
N GLU A 553 -2.92 10.42 17.12
CA GLU A 553 -3.83 11.56 17.33
C GLU A 553 -5.29 11.22 16.99
N GLN A 554 -5.52 10.37 15.98
CA GLN A 554 -6.88 9.97 15.55
C GLN A 554 -7.41 8.71 16.23
N HIS A 555 -6.51 7.89 16.77
CA HIS A 555 -6.83 6.62 17.42
C HIS A 555 -6.22 6.63 18.84
N PRO A 556 -6.95 7.19 19.83
CA PRO A 556 -6.48 7.15 21.22
C PRO A 556 -6.32 5.72 21.74
N ASP A 557 -7.05 4.77 21.13
CA ASP A 557 -6.86 3.34 21.35
C ASP A 557 -5.67 2.81 20.55
N ARG A 558 -4.74 2.15 21.24
CA ARG A 558 -3.42 1.76 20.71
C ARG A 558 -3.44 0.92 19.42
N TYR A 559 -4.50 0.15 19.12
CA TYR A 559 -4.52 -0.83 18.02
C TYR A 559 -5.87 -0.91 17.28
N SER A 560 -6.51 0.22 16.96
CA SER A 560 -7.80 0.25 16.23
C SER A 560 -7.80 -0.41 14.84
N GLY A 561 -6.66 -0.89 14.35
CA GLY A 561 -6.46 -1.57 13.09
C GLY A 561 -4.97 -1.83 12.84
N ASP A 562 -4.65 -2.35 11.65
CA ASP A 562 -3.28 -2.57 11.22
C ASP A 562 -2.67 -1.22 10.78
N PHE A 563 -1.65 -0.74 11.50
CA PHE A 563 -0.91 0.47 11.11
C PHE A 563 0.03 0.20 9.92
N MET A 564 0.60 -1.00 9.87
CA MET A 564 1.35 -1.52 8.74
C MET A 564 0.72 -2.84 8.30
N GLY A 565 0.59 -3.05 6.99
CA GLY A 565 0.19 -4.34 6.43
C GLY A 565 1.30 -5.39 6.57
N GLY A 566 0.97 -6.66 6.30
CA GLY A 566 1.89 -7.81 6.48
C GLY A 566 3.19 -7.76 5.65
N HIS A 567 3.29 -6.85 4.67
CA HIS A 567 4.51 -6.63 3.88
C HIS A 567 5.40 -5.48 4.39
N GLY A 568 5.02 -4.83 5.50
CA GLY A 568 5.78 -3.73 6.13
C GLY A 568 5.54 -2.34 5.53
N TYR A 569 4.55 -2.17 4.65
CA TYR A 569 4.08 -0.83 4.22
C TYR A 569 2.97 -0.32 5.14
N LEU A 570 2.82 1.00 5.23
CA LEU A 570 1.70 1.64 5.94
C LEU A 570 0.35 1.23 5.35
N ASP A 571 -0.62 0.95 6.22
CA ASP A 571 -2.01 0.76 5.78
C ASP A 571 -2.50 1.90 4.87
N LYS A 572 -3.33 1.55 3.88
CA LYS A 572 -3.83 2.49 2.87
C LYS A 572 -4.63 3.63 3.53
N GLY A 573 -5.39 3.33 4.58
CA GLY A 573 -6.10 4.34 5.38
C GLY A 573 -5.13 5.25 6.14
N ALA A 574 -4.09 4.69 6.75
CA ALA A 574 -3.03 5.48 7.41
C ALA A 574 -2.32 6.43 6.44
N VAL A 575 -1.99 5.98 5.23
CA VAL A 575 -1.40 6.84 4.18
C VAL A 575 -2.37 7.95 3.77
N LYS A 576 -3.63 7.61 3.45
CA LYS A 576 -4.63 8.60 3.03
C LYS A 576 -4.93 9.66 4.10
N GLY A 577 -4.97 9.26 5.37
CA GLY A 577 -5.18 10.18 6.49
C GLY A 577 -4.01 11.12 6.73
N ALA A 578 -2.78 10.60 6.68
CA ALA A 578 -1.58 11.37 6.97
C ALA A 578 -1.07 12.21 5.78
N PHE A 579 -1.33 11.79 4.54
CA PHE A 579 -0.79 12.40 3.31
C PHE A 579 -1.90 12.72 2.29
N PRO A 580 -2.79 13.68 2.59
CA PRO A 580 -3.94 13.96 1.74
C PRO A 580 -3.58 14.52 0.35
N ASN A 581 -2.43 15.22 0.19
CA ASN A 581 -2.02 15.69 -1.13
C ASN A 581 -1.51 14.54 -2.00
N LEU A 582 -0.79 13.57 -1.41
CA LEU A 582 -0.38 12.34 -2.08
C LEU A 582 -1.60 11.51 -2.49
N ALA A 583 -2.61 11.36 -1.61
CA ALA A 583 -3.85 10.68 -1.94
C ALA A 583 -4.59 11.35 -3.12
N GLY A 584 -4.74 12.68 -3.06
CA GLY A 584 -5.35 13.44 -4.16
C GLY A 584 -4.55 13.38 -5.47
N TRP A 585 -3.23 13.27 -5.39
CA TRP A 585 -2.36 13.01 -6.54
C TRP A 585 -2.63 11.63 -7.14
N ALA A 586 -2.71 10.59 -6.31
CA ALA A 586 -3.00 9.23 -6.76
C ALA A 586 -4.35 9.18 -7.48
N ASP A 587 -5.43 9.68 -6.86
CA ASP A 587 -6.77 9.72 -7.45
C ASP A 587 -6.77 10.46 -8.81
N LYS A 588 -6.06 11.59 -8.91
CA LYS A 588 -5.94 12.36 -10.16
C LYS A 588 -5.28 11.53 -11.26
N TRP A 589 -4.21 10.81 -10.93
CA TRP A 589 -3.45 10.05 -11.91
C TRP A 589 -4.11 8.73 -12.27
N GLU A 590 -4.82 8.09 -11.35
CA GLU A 590 -5.69 6.96 -11.65
C GLU A 590 -6.73 7.34 -12.70
N ASN A 591 -7.41 8.47 -12.52
CA ASN A 591 -8.37 8.99 -13.50
C ASN A 591 -7.72 9.33 -14.84
N LYS A 592 -6.49 9.86 -14.83
CA LYS A 592 -5.78 10.30 -16.03
C LYS A 592 -5.24 9.14 -16.86
N LEU A 593 -4.76 8.09 -16.20
CA LEU A 593 -4.18 6.89 -16.82
C LEU A 593 -5.24 5.80 -17.04
N GLY A 594 -6.36 5.92 -16.32
CA GLY A 594 -7.46 4.98 -16.26
C GLY A 594 -7.06 3.60 -15.71
N ARG A 595 -6.09 3.58 -14.80
CA ARG A 595 -5.60 2.37 -14.11
C ARG A 595 -5.23 2.73 -12.69
N GLU A 596 -5.27 1.75 -11.80
CA GLU A 596 -5.04 1.95 -10.37
C GLU A 596 -3.58 2.33 -10.07
N ILE A 597 -3.40 3.06 -8.97
CA ILE A 597 -2.09 3.43 -8.42
C ILE A 597 -2.01 2.85 -7.02
N SER A 598 -1.26 1.76 -6.89
CA SER A 598 -0.98 1.13 -5.61
C SER A 598 0.19 1.84 -4.95
N VAL A 599 -0.04 2.51 -3.82
CA VAL A 599 1.00 3.22 -3.05
C VAL A 599 1.38 2.39 -1.82
N GLY A 600 2.59 1.83 -1.82
CA GLY A 600 3.25 1.25 -0.66
C GLY A 600 4.20 2.26 -0.02
N ALA A 601 3.93 2.69 1.21
CA ALA A 601 4.81 3.57 1.96
C ALA A 601 5.64 2.79 2.99
N PHE A 602 6.97 2.84 2.88
CA PHE A 602 7.92 2.09 3.72
C PHE A 602 8.89 3.02 4.46
N GLU A 603 9.65 2.50 5.42
CA GLU A 603 10.79 3.24 5.99
C GLU A 603 11.92 3.41 4.96
N SER A 604 12.91 4.26 5.26
CA SER A 604 14.00 4.60 4.32
C SER A 604 14.86 3.40 3.90
N SER A 605 14.94 2.34 4.71
CA SER A 605 15.59 1.08 4.35
C SER A 605 14.86 0.29 3.26
N GLY A 606 13.60 0.65 2.97
CA GLY A 606 12.73 -0.04 2.04
C GLY A 606 12.20 -1.38 2.58
N PRO A 607 11.51 -2.16 1.72
CA PRO A 607 10.95 -3.44 2.13
C PRO A 607 12.03 -4.44 2.55
N VAL A 608 11.72 -5.29 3.52
CA VAL A 608 12.69 -6.30 3.99
C VAL A 608 13.13 -7.24 2.88
N ASN A 609 14.43 -7.51 2.87
CA ASN A 609 14.99 -8.58 2.07
C ASN A 609 14.69 -9.96 2.67
N ALA A 610 13.46 -10.43 2.46
CA ALA A 610 13.01 -11.73 2.93
C ALA A 610 13.76 -12.92 2.31
N THR A 611 14.50 -12.72 1.22
CA THR A 611 15.37 -13.77 0.65
C THR A 611 16.50 -14.16 1.58
N LYS A 612 16.90 -13.26 2.50
CA LYS A 612 17.86 -13.56 3.58
C LYS A 612 17.33 -14.65 4.53
N PHE A 613 16.02 -14.90 4.55
CA PHE A 613 15.35 -15.93 5.36
C PHE A 613 14.92 -17.14 4.51
N GLY A 614 15.49 -17.31 3.31
CA GLY A 614 15.14 -18.41 2.41
C GLY A 614 13.75 -18.27 1.76
N ARG A 615 13.10 -17.10 1.86
CA ARG A 615 11.82 -16.85 1.20
C ARG A 615 12.05 -16.50 -0.27
N SER A 616 11.19 -17.02 -1.16
CA SER A 616 11.26 -16.72 -2.59
C SER A 616 10.71 -15.32 -2.92
N LEU A 617 9.74 -14.84 -2.14
CA LEU A 617 9.08 -13.55 -2.36
C LEU A 617 9.69 -12.43 -1.51
N SER A 618 10.23 -11.41 -2.16
CA SER A 618 10.68 -10.19 -1.48
C SER A 618 10.65 -8.97 -2.40
N GLY A 619 10.03 -7.89 -1.90
CA GLY A 619 9.95 -6.57 -2.54
C GLY A 619 11.16 -5.66 -2.34
N HIS A 620 12.20 -6.14 -1.64
CA HIS A 620 13.39 -5.35 -1.32
C HIS A 620 14.01 -4.65 -2.53
N PHE A 621 14.80 -3.62 -2.24
CA PHE A 621 15.54 -2.88 -3.24
C PHE A 621 16.45 -3.76 -4.09
N ARG A 622 16.32 -3.61 -5.39
CA ARG A 622 17.19 -4.23 -6.39
C ARG A 622 17.88 -3.15 -7.19
N SER A 623 19.09 -3.45 -7.67
CA SER A 623 19.80 -2.56 -8.60
C SER A 623 19.06 -2.39 -9.93
N THR A 624 18.13 -3.29 -10.25
CA THR A 624 17.30 -3.26 -11.46
C THR A 624 15.98 -2.52 -11.29
N ASP A 625 15.68 -2.02 -10.08
CA ASP A 625 14.44 -1.30 -9.83
C ASP A 625 14.30 -0.06 -10.73
N TRP A 626 13.06 0.30 -11.05
CA TRP A 626 12.79 1.54 -11.75
C TRP A 626 12.75 2.69 -10.74
N ILE A 627 13.86 3.39 -10.60
CA ILE A 627 13.97 4.55 -9.70
C ILE A 627 13.26 5.75 -10.36
N ILE A 628 12.26 6.28 -9.68
CA ILE A 628 11.64 7.57 -10.02
C ILE A 628 12.48 8.68 -9.37
N HIS A 629 12.75 8.60 -8.07
CA HIS A 629 13.49 9.64 -7.36
C HIS A 629 14.25 9.04 -6.18
N ASN A 630 15.49 9.46 -5.94
CA ASN A 630 16.14 9.36 -4.63
C ASN A 630 17.24 10.42 -4.50
N SER A 631 17.92 10.48 -3.36
CA SER A 631 18.99 11.45 -3.10
C SER A 631 20.16 11.35 -4.09
N ASP A 632 20.43 10.15 -4.60
CA ASP A 632 21.55 9.89 -5.52
C ASP A 632 21.16 10.07 -6.99
N GLN A 633 19.86 10.01 -7.28
CA GLN A 633 19.25 10.22 -8.59
C GLN A 633 18.05 11.17 -8.44
N PRO A 634 18.30 12.46 -8.17
CA PRO A 634 17.21 13.42 -8.02
C PRO A 634 16.46 13.52 -9.34
N TRP A 635 15.14 13.37 -9.27
CA TRP A 635 14.26 13.52 -10.44
C TRP A 635 14.52 14.80 -11.25
N ALA A 636 14.82 15.91 -10.56
CA ALA A 636 15.16 17.18 -11.18
C ALA A 636 16.41 17.13 -12.07
N GLU A 637 17.40 16.29 -11.75
CA GLU A 637 18.61 16.16 -12.57
C GLU A 637 18.36 15.30 -13.81
N ARG A 638 17.55 14.24 -13.68
CA ARG A 638 17.10 13.41 -14.80
C ARG A 638 16.28 14.24 -15.78
N SER A 639 15.26 14.95 -15.29
CA SER A 639 14.41 15.80 -16.13
C SER A 639 15.21 16.93 -16.78
N LYS A 640 16.21 17.49 -16.07
CA LYS A 640 17.14 18.48 -16.64
C LYS A 640 17.98 17.90 -17.78
N SER A 641 18.59 16.73 -17.61
CA SER A 641 19.41 16.10 -18.66
C SER A 641 18.57 15.69 -19.88
N GLN A 642 17.38 15.15 -19.65
CA GLN A 642 16.44 14.82 -20.72
C GLN A 642 15.97 16.08 -21.46
N ALA A 643 15.61 17.14 -20.72
CA ALA A 643 15.21 18.41 -21.31
C ALA A 643 16.35 19.07 -22.11
N GLN A 644 17.60 18.98 -21.63
CA GLN A 644 18.78 19.45 -22.36
C GLN A 644 18.99 18.67 -23.66
N THR A 645 18.89 17.34 -23.60
CA THR A 645 19.01 16.46 -24.78
C THR A 645 17.93 16.78 -25.81
N TRP A 646 16.67 16.86 -25.35
CA TRP A 646 15.53 17.22 -26.19
C TRP A 646 15.71 18.60 -26.83
N LEU A 647 16.21 19.59 -26.09
CA LEU A 647 16.47 20.93 -26.64
C LEU A 647 17.56 20.90 -27.70
N SER A 648 18.64 20.16 -27.48
CA SER A 648 19.69 19.97 -28.49
C SER A 648 19.13 19.32 -29.76
N GLU A 649 18.31 18.28 -29.63
CA GLU A 649 17.65 17.62 -30.76
C GLU A 649 16.69 18.55 -31.50
N TYR A 650 15.88 19.31 -30.77
CA TYR A 650 14.99 20.33 -31.33
C TYR A 650 15.76 21.36 -32.15
N TRP A 651 16.87 21.88 -31.63
CA TRP A 651 17.69 22.86 -32.33
C TRP A 651 18.32 22.27 -33.60
N ASN A 652 18.87 21.06 -33.52
CA ASN A 652 19.43 20.36 -34.66
C ASN A 652 18.37 20.06 -35.74
N HIS A 653 17.20 19.55 -35.36
CA HIS A 653 16.11 19.27 -36.29
C HIS A 653 15.58 20.54 -36.96
N ALA A 654 15.43 21.63 -36.20
CA ALA A 654 15.01 22.90 -36.74
C ALA A 654 16.01 23.42 -37.79
N GLN A 655 17.31 23.28 -37.52
CA GLN A 655 18.37 23.67 -38.44
C GLN A 655 18.35 22.81 -39.71
N ASP A 656 18.38 21.49 -39.58
CA ASP A 656 18.37 20.54 -40.70
C ASP A 656 17.17 20.76 -41.62
N LEU A 657 15.99 20.96 -41.03
CA LEU A 657 14.74 21.20 -41.77
C LEU A 657 14.80 22.50 -42.59
N ILE A 658 15.46 23.54 -42.09
CA ILE A 658 15.67 24.79 -42.84
C ILE A 658 16.70 24.55 -43.97
N GLU A 659 17.83 23.92 -43.66
CA GLU A 659 18.92 23.68 -44.62
C GLU A 659 18.50 22.78 -45.78
N ARG A 660 17.62 21.81 -45.54
CA ARG A 660 17.03 20.95 -46.57
C ARG A 660 15.93 21.62 -47.41
N GLY A 661 15.50 22.84 -47.07
CA GLY A 661 14.40 23.51 -47.77
C GLY A 661 13.01 23.00 -47.37
N GLU A 662 12.88 22.32 -46.23
CA GLU A 662 11.66 21.61 -45.81
C GLU A 662 10.75 22.43 -44.89
N LEU A 663 11.19 23.59 -44.41
CA LEU A 663 10.32 24.57 -43.75
C LEU A 663 9.33 25.20 -44.76
N THR A 664 8.08 24.76 -44.76
CA THR A 664 7.05 25.20 -45.70
C THR A 664 5.79 25.65 -44.95
N ALA A 665 4.78 26.12 -45.69
CA ALA A 665 3.47 26.45 -45.13
C ALA A 665 2.80 25.27 -44.41
N GLU A 666 3.16 24.02 -44.78
CA GLU A 666 2.62 22.80 -44.19
C GLU A 666 3.38 22.36 -42.94
N THR A 667 4.72 22.45 -42.92
CA THR A 667 5.55 21.98 -41.80
C THR A 667 5.75 23.02 -40.70
N ALA A 668 5.69 24.31 -41.03
CA ALA A 668 5.89 25.40 -40.07
C ALA A 668 4.90 25.42 -38.88
N PRO A 669 3.59 25.11 -39.04
CA PRO A 669 2.68 25.01 -37.90
C PRO A 669 3.10 23.96 -36.85
N THR A 670 3.69 22.83 -37.28
CA THR A 670 4.22 21.80 -36.38
C THR A 670 5.44 22.33 -35.61
N MET A 671 6.37 22.99 -36.30
CA MET A 671 7.53 23.60 -35.66
C MET A 671 7.15 24.71 -34.67
N LEU A 672 6.08 25.47 -34.93
CA LEU A 672 5.55 26.46 -33.99
C LEU A 672 4.93 25.83 -32.74
N LYS A 673 4.38 24.61 -32.81
CA LYS A 673 3.93 23.86 -31.64
C LYS A 673 5.12 23.35 -30.83
N LEU A 674 6.12 22.76 -31.49
CA LEU A 674 7.37 22.29 -30.87
C LEU A 674 8.13 23.44 -30.20
N HIS A 675 8.12 24.63 -30.80
CA HIS A 675 8.68 25.84 -30.22
C HIS A 675 8.11 26.15 -28.83
N SER A 676 6.78 26.05 -28.65
CA SER A 676 6.16 26.24 -27.32
C SER A 676 6.52 25.13 -26.33
N GLN A 677 6.85 23.92 -26.81
CA GLN A 677 7.38 22.85 -25.98
C GLN A 677 8.83 23.11 -25.59
N ALA A 678 9.64 23.64 -26.50
CA ALA A 678 11.02 24.04 -26.24
C ALA A 678 11.11 25.11 -25.14
N ASP A 679 10.18 26.06 -25.09
CA ASP A 679 10.11 27.03 -23.99
C ASP A 679 9.86 26.36 -22.63
N ARG A 680 9.00 25.34 -22.58
CA ARG A 680 8.77 24.56 -21.34
C ARG A 680 10.01 23.76 -20.96
N MET A 681 10.60 23.04 -21.92
CA MET A 681 11.81 22.25 -21.69
C MET A 681 12.97 23.12 -21.21
N ALA A 682 13.11 24.35 -21.70
CA ALA A 682 14.13 25.29 -21.25
C ALA A 682 14.00 25.69 -19.78
N THR A 683 12.79 25.78 -19.24
CA THR A 683 12.62 26.07 -17.80
C THR A 683 13.18 24.96 -16.91
N VAL A 684 13.14 23.72 -17.40
CA VAL A 684 13.71 22.53 -16.72
C VAL A 684 15.21 22.41 -17.01
N ALA A 685 15.59 22.43 -18.28
CA ALA A 685 16.96 22.27 -18.77
C ALA A 685 17.94 23.31 -18.21
N TYR A 686 17.46 24.53 -17.98
CA TYR A 686 18.24 25.66 -17.48
C TYR A 686 17.79 26.10 -16.08
N ALA A 687 17.15 25.22 -15.31
CA ALA A 687 16.87 25.49 -13.90
C ALA A 687 18.16 25.83 -13.14
N GLY A 688 18.19 27.01 -12.50
CA GLY A 688 19.35 27.57 -11.80
C GLY A 688 20.43 28.18 -12.73
N GLN A 689 20.15 28.34 -14.02
CA GLN A 689 21.07 28.78 -15.06
C GLN A 689 20.48 29.97 -15.85
N ASP A 690 20.31 31.11 -15.18
CA ASP A 690 19.61 32.29 -15.71
C ASP A 690 20.19 32.80 -17.05
N GLU A 691 21.52 32.75 -17.21
CA GLU A 691 22.17 33.21 -18.45
C GLU A 691 21.83 32.31 -19.63
N GLN A 692 21.92 30.98 -19.47
CA GLN A 692 21.54 30.02 -20.50
C GLN A 692 20.03 30.10 -20.82
N PHE A 693 19.18 30.29 -19.81
CA PHE A 693 17.76 30.48 -20.03
C PHE A 693 17.46 31.74 -20.85
N MET A 694 18.11 32.87 -20.53
CA MET A 694 17.96 34.12 -21.27
C MET A 694 18.53 34.02 -22.70
N GLU A 695 19.60 33.25 -22.90
CA GLU A 695 20.10 32.91 -24.23
C GLU A 695 19.08 32.12 -25.04
N HIS A 696 18.49 31.07 -24.46
CA HIS A 696 17.41 30.31 -25.11
C HIS A 696 16.24 31.22 -25.50
N VAL A 697 15.75 32.10 -24.62
CA VAL A 697 14.66 33.04 -24.91
C VAL A 697 14.98 33.95 -26.11
N ARG A 698 16.22 34.44 -26.21
CA ARG A 698 16.69 35.23 -27.37
C ARG A 698 16.69 34.38 -28.64
N ASN A 699 17.24 33.17 -28.58
CA ASN A 699 17.30 32.25 -29.73
C ASN A 699 15.89 31.88 -30.22
N GLN A 700 14.98 31.58 -29.30
CA GLN A 700 13.59 31.25 -29.61
C GLN A 700 12.83 32.41 -30.26
N THR A 701 13.11 33.65 -29.87
CA THR A 701 12.49 34.83 -30.49
C THR A 701 12.82 34.90 -31.99
N VAL A 702 14.09 34.65 -32.35
CA VAL A 702 14.51 34.59 -33.76
C VAL A 702 13.87 33.38 -34.45
N GLN A 703 13.96 32.20 -33.83
CA GLN A 703 13.45 30.95 -34.42
C GLN A 703 11.95 31.02 -34.73
N LYS A 704 11.16 31.64 -33.85
CA LYS A 704 9.73 31.87 -34.07
C LYS A 704 9.46 32.71 -35.31
N ALA A 705 10.24 33.78 -35.53
CA ALA A 705 10.12 34.62 -36.70
C ALA A 705 10.49 33.85 -37.99
N VAL A 706 11.49 32.99 -37.92
CA VAL A 706 11.88 32.08 -39.02
C VAL A 706 10.73 31.12 -39.36
N PHE A 707 10.16 30.44 -38.36
CA PHE A 707 9.02 29.54 -38.58
C PHE A 707 7.78 30.26 -39.12
N GLN A 708 7.48 31.47 -38.65
CA GLN A 708 6.40 32.28 -39.21
C GLN A 708 6.65 32.69 -40.66
N ALA A 709 7.91 32.97 -41.04
CA ALA A 709 8.27 33.25 -42.42
C ALA A 709 8.10 32.01 -43.32
N GLY A 710 8.53 30.84 -42.85
CA GLY A 710 8.29 29.57 -43.53
C GLY A 710 6.81 29.25 -43.70
N GLN A 711 5.99 29.58 -42.70
CA GLN A 711 4.52 29.46 -42.79
C GLN A 711 3.93 30.33 -43.92
N LEU A 712 4.57 31.45 -44.23
CA LEU A 712 4.20 32.35 -45.33
C LEU A 712 4.82 31.96 -46.68
N GLY A 713 5.56 30.85 -46.75
CA GLY A 713 6.19 30.35 -47.96
C GLY A 713 7.45 31.11 -48.38
N VAL A 714 8.15 31.75 -47.43
CA VAL A 714 9.46 32.37 -47.69
C VAL A 714 10.48 31.27 -48.01
N ASP A 715 11.31 31.50 -49.03
CA ASP A 715 12.40 30.58 -49.41
C ASP A 715 13.41 30.41 -48.28
N ASN A 716 13.68 29.17 -47.87
CA ASN A 716 14.59 28.83 -46.77
C ASN A 716 16.01 29.35 -47.00
N ALA A 717 16.46 29.45 -48.24
CA ALA A 717 17.78 30.02 -48.56
C ALA A 717 17.89 31.51 -48.18
N ALA A 718 16.76 32.18 -47.97
CA ALA A 718 16.68 33.57 -47.52
C ALA A 718 16.54 33.73 -46.00
N LEU A 719 16.47 32.63 -45.24
CA LEU A 719 16.31 32.58 -43.79
C LEU A 719 17.62 32.11 -43.11
N PRO A 720 17.88 32.50 -41.86
CA PRO A 720 18.97 31.90 -41.09
C PRO A 720 18.60 30.46 -40.70
N SER A 721 19.52 29.49 -40.86
CA SER A 721 19.26 28.10 -40.46
C SER A 721 19.38 27.86 -38.96
N HIS A 722 20.10 28.74 -38.24
CA HIS A 722 20.20 28.73 -36.79
C HIS A 722 20.10 30.16 -36.22
N PRO A 723 19.51 30.40 -35.02
CA PRO A 723 19.37 31.73 -34.45
C PRO A 723 20.69 32.49 -34.32
N GLU A 724 21.78 31.79 -34.00
CA GLU A 724 23.11 32.40 -33.89
C GLU A 724 23.58 33.03 -35.20
N GLN A 725 23.18 32.51 -36.37
CA GLN A 725 23.51 33.13 -37.66
C GLN A 725 22.87 34.51 -37.77
N PHE A 726 21.67 34.71 -37.23
CA PHE A 726 21.04 36.02 -37.18
C PHE A 726 21.67 36.91 -36.10
N LEU A 727 21.94 36.37 -34.91
CA LEU A 727 22.46 37.16 -33.78
C LEU A 727 23.90 37.63 -34.00
N SER A 728 24.74 36.79 -34.63
CA SER A 728 26.13 37.09 -34.96
C SER A 728 26.32 37.80 -36.31
N ALA A 729 25.29 37.84 -37.17
CA ALA A 729 25.35 38.50 -38.47
C ALA A 729 25.67 40.00 -38.38
N THR A 730 26.26 40.51 -39.46
CA THR A 730 26.45 41.95 -39.71
C THR A 730 25.12 42.69 -39.79
N ASP A 731 25.13 44.02 -39.64
CA ASP A 731 23.91 44.82 -39.71
C ASP A 731 23.22 44.70 -41.09
N GLU A 732 23.99 44.59 -42.15
CA GLU A 732 23.49 44.36 -43.52
C GLU A 732 22.79 43.01 -43.64
N GLU A 733 23.38 41.95 -43.11
CA GLU A 733 22.81 40.59 -43.14
C GLU A 733 21.58 40.47 -42.24
N LYS A 734 21.60 41.08 -41.05
CA LYS A 734 20.42 41.18 -40.17
C LYS A 734 19.27 41.90 -40.87
N LYS A 735 19.54 43.00 -41.57
CA LYS A 735 18.53 43.70 -42.38
C LYS A 735 17.99 42.82 -43.50
N ARG A 736 18.85 42.03 -44.16
CA ARG A 736 18.44 41.05 -45.19
C ARG A 736 17.52 39.99 -44.61
N TYR A 737 17.93 39.30 -43.54
CA TYR A 737 17.10 38.29 -42.87
C TYR A 737 15.78 38.87 -42.37
N ALA A 738 15.82 40.04 -41.71
CA ALA A 738 14.62 40.70 -41.22
C ALA A 738 13.68 41.14 -42.35
N ALA A 739 14.20 41.48 -43.53
CA ALA A 739 13.37 41.77 -44.70
C ALA A 739 12.69 40.51 -45.24
N SER A 740 13.38 39.37 -45.27
CA SER A 740 12.80 38.08 -45.66
C SER A 740 11.73 37.59 -44.68
N MET A 741 11.92 37.77 -43.38
CA MET A 741 10.98 37.33 -42.34
C MET A 741 9.75 38.23 -42.19
N ARG A 742 9.79 39.45 -42.73
CA ARG A 742 8.62 40.33 -42.70
C ARG A 742 7.59 39.78 -43.68
N PRO A 743 6.30 39.72 -43.30
CA PRO A 743 5.23 39.44 -44.26
C PRO A 743 5.26 40.52 -45.35
N GLY A 744 5.87 40.18 -46.48
CA GLY A 744 5.81 41.01 -47.66
C GLY A 744 4.35 41.14 -48.04
N LYS A 745 3.89 42.37 -48.32
CA LYS A 745 2.76 42.56 -49.23
C LYS A 745 3.12 41.74 -50.45
N THR A 746 2.43 40.62 -50.69
CA THR A 746 2.57 39.81 -51.89
C THR A 746 2.74 40.76 -53.07
N PRO A 747 3.88 40.72 -53.79
CA PRO A 747 3.98 41.44 -55.05
C PRO A 747 2.84 40.91 -55.90
N ASP A 748 1.98 41.82 -56.37
CA ASP A 748 0.84 41.55 -57.22
C ASP A 748 1.26 40.53 -58.30
N ALA A 749 0.83 39.28 -58.13
CA ALA A 749 1.23 38.19 -59.00
C ALA A 749 0.71 38.53 -60.40
N GLY A 750 1.62 39.01 -61.23
CA GLY A 750 1.34 39.45 -62.59
C GLY A 750 0.50 38.39 -63.30
N LYS A 751 -0.68 38.82 -63.76
CA LYS A 751 -1.55 38.04 -64.64
C LYS A 751 -0.70 37.37 -65.74
N PRO A 752 -0.84 36.04 -65.96
CA PRO A 752 -0.22 35.41 -67.10
C PRO A 752 -0.85 35.97 -68.38
N THR A 753 -0.03 36.56 -69.25
CA THR A 753 -0.42 36.95 -70.60
C THR A 753 -0.53 35.71 -71.48
N ASP A 754 -1.77 35.27 -71.63
CA ASP A 754 -2.24 34.24 -72.55
C ASP A 754 -1.81 34.54 -74.00
N THR A 755 -1.02 33.65 -74.60
CA THR A 755 -0.90 33.54 -76.05
C THR A 755 -0.99 32.07 -76.47
N ALA A 756 -2.21 31.60 -76.72
CA ALA A 756 -2.42 30.43 -77.59
C ALA A 756 -3.72 30.56 -78.41
N LYS A 757 -3.55 30.50 -79.72
CA LYS A 757 -4.57 30.43 -80.78
C LYS A 757 -5.29 29.07 -80.79
N THR A 758 -6.64 29.10 -80.91
CA THR A 758 -7.58 28.20 -81.66
C THR A 758 -7.22 26.72 -81.87
N ALA A 759 -8.07 25.68 -81.71
CA ALA A 759 -9.54 25.45 -81.68
C ALA A 759 -9.76 23.92 -81.37
N PRO A 760 -10.93 23.26 -81.58
CA PRO A 760 -12.30 23.47 -81.09
C PRO A 760 -12.90 22.27 -80.28
N ARG A 761 -14.04 22.56 -79.65
CA ARG A 761 -15.11 21.73 -79.02
C ARG A 761 -15.36 20.31 -79.58
N PRO A 762 -15.91 19.38 -78.77
CA PRO A 762 -17.38 19.26 -78.70
C PRO A 762 -18.00 19.02 -77.30
N GLN A 763 -19.32 19.24 -77.27
CA GLN A 763 -20.25 19.22 -76.15
C GLN A 763 -20.55 17.81 -75.60
N ARG A 764 -20.85 17.70 -74.31
CA ARG A 764 -21.97 16.87 -73.83
C ARG A 764 -22.53 17.34 -72.48
N ARG A 765 -23.86 17.25 -72.40
CA ARG A 765 -24.79 17.65 -71.32
C ARG A 765 -24.71 16.71 -70.11
N LEU A 766 -25.06 17.19 -68.91
CA LEU A 766 -26.29 16.83 -68.17
C LEU A 766 -26.38 17.57 -66.81
N SER A 767 -27.63 17.79 -66.39
CA SER A 767 -28.16 18.75 -65.41
C SER A 767 -27.95 18.41 -63.92
N PRO A 768 -28.23 19.35 -63.00
CA PRO A 768 -28.28 19.13 -61.55
C PRO A 768 -29.73 18.94 -61.02
N PRO A 769 -29.93 18.43 -59.80
CA PRO A 769 -31.02 18.84 -58.93
C PRO A 769 -30.45 19.70 -57.78
N GLY A 770 -31.09 20.76 -57.31
CA GLY A 770 -32.52 20.99 -57.22
C GLY A 770 -32.80 21.37 -55.77
N SER A 771 -32.80 22.66 -55.51
CA SER A 771 -33.13 23.32 -54.24
C SER A 771 -34.58 23.08 -53.81
N GLY A 772 -34.81 22.87 -52.51
CA GLY A 772 -36.09 23.06 -51.83
C GLY A 772 -35.98 24.09 -50.71
N LYS A 773 -36.60 25.25 -50.89
CA LYS A 773 -36.73 26.38 -49.94
C LYS A 773 -37.96 26.18 -49.03
N THR A 774 -37.89 26.73 -47.82
CA THR A 774 -38.92 27.57 -47.13
C THR A 774 -38.26 28.12 -45.85
N ALA A 775 -37.87 29.39 -45.70
CA ALA A 775 -38.61 30.68 -45.68
C ALA A 775 -39.19 31.05 -44.29
N HIS A 776 -38.58 32.09 -43.68
CA HIS A 776 -39.07 33.19 -42.81
C HIS A 776 -37.97 33.50 -41.76
N GLY A 777 -37.25 34.63 -41.80
CA GLY A 777 -37.71 36.03 -41.66
C GLY A 777 -38.00 36.30 -40.17
N THR A 778 -37.41 37.24 -39.40
CA THR A 778 -36.84 38.55 -39.70
C THR A 778 -36.17 39.11 -38.42
N GLN A 779 -35.01 39.76 -38.58
CA GLN A 779 -34.39 40.88 -37.82
C GLN A 779 -34.69 41.14 -36.32
N MET A 780 -33.62 41.27 -35.52
CA MET A 780 -33.08 42.53 -34.93
C MET A 780 -32.24 42.24 -33.67
N ALA A 781 -31.03 42.84 -33.62
CA ALA A 781 -30.23 43.00 -32.40
C ALA A 781 -30.84 44.11 -31.51
N PRO A 782 -30.56 44.20 -30.19
CA PRO A 782 -29.28 44.79 -29.74
C PRO A 782 -28.72 44.31 -28.37
N ARG A 783 -27.46 44.72 -28.13
CA ARG A 783 -26.72 44.88 -26.85
C ARG A 783 -27.57 45.04 -25.58
N LEU A 784 -27.18 44.41 -24.45
CA LEU A 784 -26.64 45.04 -23.22
C LEU A 784 -26.44 44.05 -22.05
N GLN A 785 -25.56 44.46 -21.14
CA GLN A 785 -25.10 43.85 -19.89
C GLN A 785 -26.19 43.70 -18.80
N ARG A 786 -26.04 42.68 -17.92
CA ARG A 786 -26.16 42.66 -16.43
C ARG A 786 -26.36 41.21 -15.95
N ARG A 787 -25.53 40.65 -15.05
CA ARG A 787 -25.66 40.63 -13.57
C ARG A 787 -27.10 40.47 -13.07
N LEU A 788 -27.43 39.33 -12.43
CA LEU A 788 -27.78 39.20 -11.00
C LEU A 788 -28.23 37.77 -10.62
N SER A 789 -27.66 37.33 -9.50
CA SER A 789 -27.96 36.34 -8.45
C SER A 789 -29.15 35.37 -8.48
N PRO A 790 -29.03 34.22 -7.77
CA PRO A 790 -30.13 33.34 -7.33
C PRO A 790 -30.76 33.79 -5.98
N PRO A 791 -31.95 33.26 -5.60
CA PRO A 791 -32.70 33.70 -4.42
C PRO A 791 -32.23 33.05 -3.09
N GLY A 792 -32.34 33.82 -2.00
CA GLY A 792 -32.13 33.42 -0.58
C GLY A 792 -33.30 32.61 0.01
N SER A 793 -33.44 32.37 1.31
CA SER A 793 -32.84 32.97 2.52
C SER A 793 -33.29 32.21 3.80
N GLY A 794 -32.51 32.29 4.88
CA GLY A 794 -32.95 32.20 6.29
C GLY A 794 -32.30 31.06 7.10
N GLY A 795 -31.62 31.28 8.24
CA GLY A 795 -31.38 32.50 9.01
C GLY A 795 -30.37 32.32 10.15
N THR A 796 -29.93 33.47 10.67
CA THR A 796 -29.44 33.81 12.03
C THR A 796 -28.18 33.14 12.62
N LYS A 797 -27.10 33.96 12.68
CA LYS A 797 -26.00 33.92 13.67
C LYS A 797 -26.46 34.47 15.05
N PRO A 798 -25.65 34.34 16.11
CA PRO A 798 -24.71 35.43 16.42
C PRO A 798 -23.28 34.96 16.77
N SER A 799 -22.30 35.79 16.42
CA SER A 799 -20.90 35.74 16.89
C SER A 799 -20.80 35.99 18.40
N PRO A 800 -19.60 35.79 18.98
CA PRO A 800 -18.97 36.97 19.56
C PRO A 800 -17.47 37.09 19.30
N THR A 801 -17.09 38.37 19.28
CA THR A 801 -15.76 38.96 19.25
C THR A 801 -14.98 38.71 20.54
N SER A 802 -13.67 38.61 20.35
CA SER A 802 -12.61 38.70 21.33
C SER A 802 -12.69 39.94 22.22
N ASP A 803 -12.57 39.74 23.53
CA ASP A 803 -12.04 40.74 24.45
C ASP A 803 -11.12 40.05 25.45
N GLY A 804 -9.91 40.62 25.58
CA GLY A 804 -8.87 40.11 26.45
C GLY A 804 -9.16 40.36 27.93
N ARG A 805 -8.72 39.43 28.77
CA ARG A 805 -8.40 39.70 30.17
C ARG A 805 -7.32 38.74 30.65
N GLN A 806 -6.27 39.35 31.18
CA GLN A 806 -5.26 38.73 32.03
C GLN A 806 -5.92 37.94 33.15
N ASN A 807 -5.41 36.74 33.41
CA ASN A 807 -5.41 36.20 34.77
C ASN A 807 -4.18 35.31 34.96
N GLN A 808 -3.29 35.74 35.86
CA GLN A 808 -2.32 34.91 36.51
C GLN A 808 -3.08 33.91 37.40
N GLY A 809 -2.71 32.63 37.32
CA GLY A 809 -3.23 31.59 38.18
C GLY A 809 -2.32 30.38 38.11
N GLN A 810 -1.54 30.20 39.17
CA GLN A 810 -0.87 28.96 39.51
C GLN A 810 -1.89 27.81 39.53
N GLY A 811 -1.51 26.66 39.00
CA GLY A 811 -2.32 25.45 39.02
C GLY A 811 -1.43 24.23 38.87
N GLU A 812 -1.20 23.57 40.00
CA GLU A 812 -0.63 22.23 40.14
C GLU A 812 -1.41 21.24 39.24
N SER A 813 -0.73 20.51 38.34
CA SER A 813 -1.32 19.38 37.64
C SER A 813 -1.04 18.10 38.42
N SER A 814 -2.09 17.62 39.06
CA SER A 814 -2.22 16.29 39.64
C SER A 814 -2.51 15.25 38.56
N ASP A 815 -2.01 14.05 38.85
CA ASP A 815 -2.38 12.72 38.35
C ASP A 815 -3.67 12.60 37.54
N MET A 816 -3.58 11.97 36.38
CA MET A 816 -4.68 11.20 35.80
C MET A 816 -4.14 10.05 34.94
N GLU A 817 -3.98 8.89 35.60
CA GLU A 817 -4.07 7.57 34.99
C GLU A 817 -5.56 7.25 34.76
N ARG A 818 -5.95 7.00 33.50
CA ARG A 818 -6.98 6.03 33.10
C ARG A 818 -6.68 5.51 31.71
#